data_AF-A0A371F000-F1
#
_entry.id   AF-A0A371F000-F1
#
_cell.length_a   1.000
_cell.length_b   1.000
_cell.length_c   1.000
_cell.angle_alpha   90.00
_cell.angle_beta   90.00
_cell.angle_gamma   90.00
#
_symmetry.space_group_name_H-M   'P 1'
#
loop_
_entity.id
_entity.type
_entity.pdbx_description
1 polymer ?
#
loop_
_entity_poly.entity_id
_entity_poly.type
_entity_poly.pdbx_seq_one_letter_code
_entity_poly.pdbx_strand_id
1 'polypeptide(L)'
;MTSVFDKRRSFTESRNGIPDGGSLDGKHTRTNFRQHLMTTDREGNMLENRDMVTVSMKEETQQKRKLRKPMTILVVNNHGGAIFSILPLADKVESCILHQYFYTSHNISIRQLCMAHGVKHLHVKTKVELKEALFVTQHEQMDCMVEIESSIDANASFHSILKKFTLQTAQHTIRFLSWIFNQGSIKDEFCLYKICKIQCSKYRIALGAPPTSASVGDSCKEFYREGFILSLVLEDGSVGYGEFNSTLKASSRGEDCKSLINSFQALSLANVGLGFFPIHPLTASTIGLDVWIIMILSGIIKTTFVNSNEQLADMLTKVAPIDIHRENLVDAEYQLRFLIHVMEQVDVSCFLSLLKGSFSYWIWHELGILPSSIFPSVRCGLEMAILNAIADAKGSNMLNILHPPINENNECERSLNVQICALIDSNGSPTEVANVAAKLIEEGFSAIKLKVARGGDPMHDAALIQEVRKKVGCQIIIRADANRSWTYEEAMEFSSLVKDCNLQYIEEPVQDEDDILKFCKESGLPVALDETIDNIQENPMEKLVKFTHPAIAAVVIKPSVVGGFENAALIAQWAHQMGKMAVVSAAFESSLSLSAYTQFCSYLEILSLGTVKVLDDTAAPTVAHGLGTYRWLKEDVTPNPLLICRNPQSGFVEASVENASRLVHDFQVNQKVISYIIAEEKVRQYQYKVDLNNLSCSFEVRETGLKTNDNVLVFLHGFLGTGEDWINIMKTFSGSAKCISVDLPGHGKSILHGVKGAGEEPWLSLEIIADMLHKLIHHIAPAKVTLVGYSMGARIALYMALKFGTKTKGVVLISGSPGLKDKLSRQIRAAKDDSRALAIIAHGLQLFLSSWYAGELWRSLRSHPLFNQIITSRFQHDDMQSLAQMLSGLSIGRQPSLWEELPNCRVPLLIMHGEKDTKFRKIAQAMMNALCSGLGSKHDIHEVVEVPNCGHAAHLENPLPIIAAMRRFLTRL
;
A
#
# COMPACT_ATOMS: atom_id res chain seq x y z
N MET A 1 -29.33 -39.39 15.03
CA MET A 1 -28.76 -40.69 15.43
C MET A 1 -27.56 -40.40 16.32
N THR A 2 -27.33 -40.91 17.54
CA THR A 2 -27.97 -41.86 18.47
C THR A 2 -27.04 -41.81 19.71
N SER A 3 -27.48 -41.56 20.94
CA SER A 3 -27.95 -42.58 21.88
C SER A 3 -28.36 -41.91 23.21
N VAL A 4 -29.32 -42.52 23.89
CA VAL A 4 -29.97 -42.06 25.12
C VAL A 4 -29.73 -43.11 26.23
N PHE A 5 -29.76 -42.64 27.50
CA PHE A 5 -29.86 -43.37 28.79
C PHE A 5 -28.54 -43.91 29.39
N ASP A 6 -28.25 -43.75 30.69
CA ASP A 6 -29.13 -44.16 31.79
C ASP A 6 -28.92 -43.43 33.15
N LYS A 7 -30.08 -43.08 33.76
CA LYS A 7 -30.51 -42.98 35.18
C LYS A 7 -29.58 -42.47 36.31
N ARG A 8 -30.10 -41.52 37.11
CA ARG A 8 -30.92 -41.79 38.34
C ARG A 8 -31.54 -40.53 38.99
N ARG A 9 -32.85 -40.62 39.26
CA ARG A 9 -33.69 -39.98 40.32
C ARG A 9 -33.14 -40.37 41.72
N SER A 10 -33.43 -39.82 42.90
CA SER A 10 -34.22 -38.70 43.47
C SER A 10 -34.12 -38.80 45.01
N PHE A 11 -34.35 -37.69 45.74
CA PHE A 11 -34.90 -37.58 47.12
C PHE A 11 -34.06 -37.82 48.40
N THR A 12 -34.33 -36.89 49.36
CA THR A 12 -34.43 -36.94 50.85
C THR A 12 -33.21 -36.87 51.79
N GLU A 13 -33.28 -35.83 52.65
CA GLU A 13 -33.13 -35.79 54.12
C GLU A 13 -31.83 -36.17 54.87
N SER A 14 -31.30 -35.15 55.57
CA SER A 14 -30.94 -35.09 57.01
C SER A 14 -29.75 -35.89 57.60
N ARG A 15 -29.15 -35.21 58.59
CA ARG A 15 -28.31 -35.67 59.74
C ARG A 15 -26.78 -35.68 59.63
N ASN A 16 -26.20 -34.80 60.45
CA ASN A 16 -25.19 -35.00 61.51
C ASN A 16 -23.87 -35.74 61.23
N GLY A 17 -22.77 -35.09 61.67
CA GLY A 17 -21.67 -35.77 62.38
C GLY A 17 -20.25 -35.65 61.80
N ILE A 18 -19.49 -34.62 62.22
CA ILE A 18 -18.23 -34.66 63.04
C ILE A 18 -17.27 -35.87 62.82
N PRO A 19 -15.92 -35.77 63.03
CA PRO A 19 -14.91 -34.69 62.93
C PRO A 19 -13.62 -35.14 62.19
N ASP A 20 -12.62 -34.25 62.12
CA ASP A 20 -11.16 -34.48 62.16
C ASP A 20 -10.49 -33.45 61.22
N GLY A 21 -9.37 -32.79 61.51
CA GLY A 21 -8.38 -32.92 62.55
C GLY A 21 -7.10 -32.25 62.01
N GLY A 22 -6.48 -31.39 62.82
CA GLY A 22 -5.05 -31.01 62.70
C GLY A 22 -4.61 -30.09 61.54
N SER A 23 -4.38 -28.81 61.83
CA SER A 23 -3.34 -28.03 61.14
C SER A 23 -2.49 -27.26 62.14
N LEU A 24 -1.20 -27.59 62.16
CA LEU A 24 -0.12 -26.81 62.76
C LEU A 24 0.49 -25.89 61.69
N ASP A 25 0.58 -24.62 62.09
CA ASP A 25 1.55 -23.58 61.73
C ASP A 25 1.73 -23.06 60.29
N GLY A 26 1.67 -21.74 60.18
CA GLY A 26 1.93 -20.98 58.94
C GLY A 26 1.41 -19.54 59.00
N LYS A 27 2.11 -18.69 59.76
CA LYS A 27 1.84 -17.25 59.96
C LYS A 27 1.57 -16.48 58.66
N HIS A 28 0.44 -15.78 58.59
CA HIS A 28 0.36 -14.42 58.05
C HIS A 28 -0.78 -13.62 58.71
N THR A 29 -0.39 -12.48 59.27
CA THR A 29 -1.17 -11.50 60.01
C THR A 29 -2.28 -10.86 59.14
N ARG A 30 -3.54 -11.23 59.42
CA ARG A 30 -4.72 -10.40 59.14
C ARG A 30 -4.98 -9.51 60.35
N THR A 31 -4.93 -8.19 60.19
CA THR A 31 -5.53 -7.28 61.16
C THR A 31 -6.91 -6.88 60.65
N ASN A 32 -7.93 -7.41 61.32
CA ASN A 32 -9.34 -7.03 61.20
C ASN A 32 -9.55 -5.59 61.71
N PHE A 33 -10.34 -4.79 61.01
CA PHE A 33 -11.04 -3.64 61.60
C PHE A 33 -12.50 -3.63 61.16
N ARG A 34 -13.38 -4.18 62.01
CA ARG A 34 -14.81 -3.88 62.03
C ARG A 34 -15.26 -3.86 63.50
N GLN A 35 -16.05 -2.84 63.83
CA GLN A 35 -16.80 -2.60 65.09
C GLN A 35 -16.03 -2.02 66.28
N HIS A 36 -16.20 -0.71 66.51
CA HIS A 36 -16.38 -0.07 67.82
C HIS A 36 -17.63 0.82 67.69
N LEU A 37 -18.77 0.36 68.22
CA LEU A 37 -19.34 0.69 69.54
C LEU A 37 -20.14 2.01 69.50
N MET A 38 -21.46 1.87 69.28
CA MET A 38 -22.45 2.81 69.80
C MET A 38 -22.58 2.55 71.30
N THR A 39 -22.26 3.53 72.13
CA THR A 39 -22.62 3.56 73.55
C THR A 39 -23.20 4.92 73.86
N THR A 40 -24.48 4.95 74.23
CA THR A 40 -25.22 6.10 74.76
C THR A 40 -24.91 6.27 76.25
N ASP A 41 -24.66 7.48 76.71
CA ASP A 41 -24.74 7.82 78.13
C ASP A 41 -26.16 8.33 78.48
N ARG A 42 -26.46 8.34 79.79
CA ARG A 42 -27.81 8.44 80.35
C ARG A 42 -28.46 9.84 80.29
N GLU A 43 -27.90 10.79 79.55
CA GLU A 43 -28.50 12.12 79.34
C GLU A 43 -28.49 12.59 77.87
N GLY A 44 -28.48 11.66 76.90
CA GLY A 44 -29.08 11.90 75.58
C GLY A 44 -28.50 13.05 74.73
N ASN A 45 -27.18 13.15 74.58
CA ASN A 45 -26.56 13.98 73.54
C ASN A 45 -25.49 13.21 72.74
N MET A 46 -25.60 13.21 71.40
CA MET A 46 -24.57 12.70 70.47
C MET A 46 -23.68 13.85 69.98
N LEU A 47 -22.36 13.75 70.19
CA LEU A 47 -21.35 14.66 69.63
C LEU A 47 -20.68 14.05 68.38
N GLU A 48 -20.58 14.84 67.33
CA GLU A 48 -19.97 14.52 66.03
C GLU A 48 -18.44 14.39 66.10
N ASN A 49 -17.88 13.37 65.44
CA ASN A 49 -16.44 13.30 65.14
C ASN A 49 -16.20 12.54 63.82
N ARG A 50 -16.66 13.09 62.69
CA ARG A 50 -16.47 12.52 61.34
C ARG A 50 -15.42 13.22 60.47
N ASP A 51 -14.94 14.40 60.86
CA ASP A 51 -14.10 15.21 59.96
C ASP A 51 -12.59 14.89 60.04
N MET A 52 -12.07 14.41 61.18
CA MET A 52 -10.62 14.16 61.33
C MET A 52 -10.11 12.90 60.61
N VAL A 53 -10.95 11.86 60.44
CA VAL A 53 -10.53 10.59 59.80
C VAL A 53 -10.38 10.75 58.27
N THR A 54 -11.16 11.64 57.66
CA THR A 54 -11.19 11.84 56.20
C THR A 54 -9.99 12.67 55.69
N VAL A 55 -9.45 13.57 56.52
CA VAL A 55 -8.28 14.41 56.19
C VAL A 55 -6.98 13.61 56.29
N SER A 56 -6.82 12.78 57.33
CA SER A 56 -5.65 11.93 57.55
C SER A 56 -5.44 10.89 56.43
N MET A 57 -6.52 10.29 55.91
CA MET A 57 -6.42 9.35 54.78
C MET A 57 -6.05 10.03 53.44
N LYS A 58 -6.46 11.29 53.22
CA LYS A 58 -6.07 12.05 52.03
C LYS A 58 -4.57 12.33 52.03
N GLU A 59 -4.01 12.74 53.17
CA GLU A 59 -2.59 13.09 53.29
C GLU A 59 -1.66 11.87 53.14
N GLU A 60 -1.97 10.72 53.75
CA GLU A 60 -1.20 9.47 53.56
C GLU A 60 -1.24 8.97 52.10
N THR A 61 -2.39 9.09 51.43
CA THR A 61 -2.54 8.66 50.04
C THR A 61 -1.78 9.59 49.08
N GLN A 62 -1.70 10.88 49.41
CA GLN A 62 -1.00 11.89 48.62
C GLN A 62 0.53 11.81 48.81
N GLN A 63 1.00 11.45 50.01
CA GLN A 63 2.42 11.15 50.27
C GLN A 63 2.90 9.86 49.59
N LYS A 64 2.09 8.78 49.58
CA LYS A 64 2.42 7.54 48.84
C LYS A 64 2.45 7.73 47.32
N ARG A 65 1.65 8.65 46.76
CA ARG A 65 1.64 8.97 45.32
C ARG A 65 2.90 9.71 44.85
N LYS A 66 3.57 10.49 45.71
CA LYS A 66 4.83 11.20 45.36
C LYS A 66 6.02 10.28 45.07
N LEU A 67 5.96 9.00 45.44
CA LEU A 67 7.05 8.02 45.28
C LEU A 67 6.92 7.12 44.03
N ARG A 68 5.84 7.25 43.24
CA ARG A 68 5.63 6.43 42.02
C ARG A 68 5.51 7.28 40.77
N LYS A 69 5.83 6.68 39.62
CA LYS A 69 5.58 7.30 38.31
C LYS A 69 4.07 7.54 38.11
N PRO A 70 3.69 8.63 37.41
CA PRO A 70 2.30 8.89 37.01
C PRO A 70 1.71 7.71 36.23
N MET A 71 0.45 7.38 36.49
CA MET A 71 -0.27 6.34 35.77
C MET A 71 -1.25 6.95 34.77
N THR A 72 -1.32 6.35 33.58
CA THR A 72 -2.40 6.59 32.61
C THR A 72 -3.38 5.43 32.68
N ILE A 73 -4.65 5.73 32.95
CA ILE A 73 -5.75 4.76 33.01
C ILE A 73 -6.67 5.02 31.83
N LEU A 74 -6.88 4.01 31.00
CA LEU A 74 -7.83 4.04 29.90
C LEU A 74 -9.14 3.39 30.34
N VAL A 75 -10.25 4.12 30.23
CA VAL A 75 -11.60 3.62 30.55
C VAL A 75 -12.43 3.65 29.27
N VAL A 76 -12.82 2.48 28.77
CA VAL A 76 -13.79 2.39 27.68
C VAL A 76 -15.18 2.47 28.29
N ASN A 77 -15.82 3.62 28.14
CA ASN A 77 -17.14 3.87 28.71
C ASN A 77 -18.23 3.67 27.66
N ASN A 78 -18.99 2.59 27.83
CA ASN A 78 -20.18 2.26 27.05
C ASN A 78 -21.48 2.70 27.75
N HIS A 79 -21.40 3.50 28.83
CA HIS A 79 -22.53 3.87 29.72
C HIS A 79 -23.22 2.70 30.45
N GLY A 80 -22.63 1.50 30.43
CA GLY A 80 -23.08 0.30 31.15
C GLY A 80 -23.99 -0.64 30.34
N GLY A 81 -24.16 -1.88 30.81
CA GLY A 81 -25.33 -2.73 30.52
C GLY A 81 -25.42 -3.59 29.25
N ALA A 82 -24.52 -3.50 28.27
CA ALA A 82 -24.79 -4.11 26.95
C ALA A 82 -24.21 -5.50 26.67
N ILE A 83 -23.40 -6.10 27.55
CA ILE A 83 -22.85 -7.45 27.26
C ILE A 83 -23.95 -8.51 27.14
N PHE A 84 -25.15 -8.22 27.64
CA PHE A 84 -26.30 -9.12 27.61
C PHE A 84 -27.19 -8.91 26.38
N SER A 85 -27.10 -7.78 25.66
CA SER A 85 -27.84 -7.56 24.41
C SER A 85 -27.26 -8.35 23.22
N ILE A 86 -26.07 -8.93 23.38
CA ILE A 86 -25.41 -9.83 22.42
C ILE A 86 -25.57 -11.31 22.77
N LEU A 87 -26.30 -11.65 23.83
CA LEU A 87 -26.62 -13.06 24.12
C LEU A 87 -27.61 -13.59 23.08
N PRO A 88 -27.51 -14.87 22.66
CA PRO A 88 -28.48 -15.48 21.75
C PRO A 88 -29.94 -15.45 22.23
N LEU A 89 -30.15 -15.16 23.51
CA LEU A 89 -31.47 -15.01 24.12
C LEU A 89 -32.09 -13.63 23.86
N ALA A 90 -31.28 -12.62 23.51
CA ALA A 90 -31.74 -11.26 23.32
C ALA A 90 -32.68 -11.09 22.12
N ASP A 91 -32.49 -11.91 21.07
CA ASP A 91 -33.39 -11.97 19.91
C ASP A 91 -34.72 -12.69 20.22
N LYS A 92 -34.87 -13.27 21.42
CA LYS A 92 -36.00 -14.12 21.82
C LYS A 92 -36.79 -13.59 23.01
N VAL A 93 -36.36 -12.48 23.62
CA VAL A 93 -36.94 -11.93 24.84
C VAL A 93 -37.24 -10.45 24.62
N GLU A 94 -38.39 -9.98 25.08
CA GLU A 94 -38.77 -8.57 24.95
C GLU A 94 -37.73 -7.63 25.58
N SER A 95 -37.41 -6.55 24.87
CA SER A 95 -36.40 -5.55 25.27
C SER A 95 -36.66 -4.97 26.65
N CYS A 96 -37.93 -4.84 27.07
CA CYS A 96 -38.29 -4.35 28.41
C CYS A 96 -37.76 -5.25 29.53
N ILE A 97 -37.79 -6.58 29.35
CA ILE A 97 -37.32 -7.56 30.33
C ILE A 97 -35.78 -7.54 30.37
N LEU A 98 -35.14 -7.49 29.21
CA LEU A 98 -33.69 -7.36 29.12
C LEU A 98 -33.19 -6.09 29.81
N HIS A 99 -33.84 -4.95 29.55
CA HIS A 99 -33.46 -3.69 30.17
C HIS A 99 -33.63 -3.71 31.69
N GLN A 100 -34.72 -4.30 32.19
CA GLN A 100 -35.01 -4.34 33.62
C GLN A 100 -33.99 -5.15 34.42
N TYR A 101 -33.51 -6.27 33.90
CA TYR A 101 -32.69 -7.21 34.67
C TYR A 101 -31.20 -7.17 34.31
N PHE A 102 -30.85 -6.72 33.11
CA PHE A 102 -29.50 -6.82 32.57
C PHE A 102 -28.87 -5.49 32.16
N TYR A 103 -29.66 -4.41 32.06
CA TYR A 103 -29.12 -3.06 31.93
C TYR A 103 -29.08 -2.37 33.29
N THR A 104 -27.93 -1.84 33.64
CA THR A 104 -27.79 -0.91 34.77
C THR A 104 -27.16 0.37 34.24
N SER A 105 -27.99 1.39 34.03
CA SER A 105 -27.50 2.76 33.85
C SER A 105 -26.83 3.18 35.16
N HIS A 106 -25.61 3.70 35.07
CA HIS A 106 -24.93 4.34 36.18
C HIS A 106 -24.77 5.82 35.83
N ASN A 107 -25.48 6.70 36.55
CA ASN A 107 -25.36 8.15 36.40
C ASN A 107 -24.11 8.71 37.13
N ILE A 108 -23.00 7.96 37.10
CA ILE A 108 -21.77 8.34 37.80
C ILE A 108 -20.92 9.18 36.85
N SER A 109 -20.66 10.43 37.22
CA SER A 109 -19.73 11.28 36.48
C SER A 109 -18.29 10.87 36.79
N ILE A 110 -17.65 10.16 35.85
CA ILE A 110 -16.22 9.81 35.93
C ILE A 110 -15.37 11.08 36.09
N ARG A 111 -15.72 12.16 35.38
CA ARG A 111 -15.08 13.47 35.53
C ARG A 111 -15.08 13.98 36.97
N GLN A 112 -16.23 13.96 37.64
CA GLN A 112 -16.35 14.43 39.02
C GLN A 112 -15.57 13.54 40.01
N LEU A 113 -15.55 12.22 39.79
CA LEU A 113 -14.72 11.30 40.58
C LEU A 113 -13.23 11.60 40.40
N CYS A 114 -12.77 11.76 39.15
CA CYS A 114 -11.39 12.13 38.86
C CYS A 114 -10.99 13.44 39.56
N MET A 115 -11.84 14.47 39.45
CA MET A 115 -11.63 15.75 40.13
C MET A 115 -11.54 15.60 41.65
N ALA A 116 -12.42 14.81 42.27
CA ALA A 116 -12.44 14.57 43.71
C ALA A 116 -11.17 13.84 44.22
N HIS A 117 -10.52 13.05 43.35
CA HIS A 117 -9.33 12.26 43.68
C HIS A 117 -8.01 12.84 43.12
N GLY A 118 -8.04 14.05 42.55
CA GLY A 118 -6.86 14.72 41.99
C GLY A 118 -6.26 14.00 40.78
N VAL A 119 -7.10 13.32 39.99
CA VAL A 119 -6.74 12.63 38.75
C VAL A 119 -7.20 13.51 37.58
N LYS A 120 -6.33 13.72 36.59
CA LYS A 120 -6.69 14.48 35.38
C LYS A 120 -7.63 13.64 34.53
N HIS A 121 -8.76 14.19 34.11
CA HIS A 121 -9.72 13.51 33.23
C HIS A 121 -9.61 14.06 31.82
N LEU A 122 -9.46 13.16 30.85
CA LEU A 122 -9.49 13.46 29.41
C LEU A 122 -10.60 12.62 28.81
N HIS A 123 -11.51 13.25 28.07
CA HIS A 123 -12.64 12.59 27.44
C HIS A 123 -12.41 12.54 25.93
N VAL A 124 -12.58 11.36 25.34
CA VAL A 124 -12.17 11.05 23.97
C VAL A 124 -13.34 10.40 23.24
N LYS A 125 -13.72 10.98 22.11
CA LYS A 125 -14.77 10.48 21.22
C LYS A 125 -14.22 9.96 19.90
N THR A 126 -13.02 10.40 19.50
CA THR A 126 -12.41 10.03 18.22
C THR A 126 -11.03 9.40 18.37
N LYS A 127 -10.59 8.65 17.34
CA LYS A 127 -9.23 8.04 17.28
C LYS A 127 -8.12 9.09 17.32
N VAL A 128 -8.37 10.28 16.77
CA VAL A 128 -7.41 11.41 16.77
C VAL A 128 -7.30 11.98 18.18
N GLU A 129 -8.43 12.26 18.82
CA GLU A 129 -8.47 12.71 20.22
C GLU A 129 -7.82 11.69 21.16
N LEU A 130 -7.91 10.38 20.88
CA LEU A 130 -7.21 9.36 21.66
C LEU A 130 -5.70 9.51 21.55
N LYS A 131 -5.17 9.72 20.34
CA LYS A 131 -3.73 9.93 20.11
C LYS A 131 -3.25 11.19 20.84
N GLU A 132 -4.01 12.27 20.73
CA GLU A 132 -3.71 13.53 21.43
C GLU A 132 -3.77 13.36 22.95
N ALA A 133 -4.80 12.69 23.47
CA ALA A 133 -4.94 12.43 24.90
C ALA A 133 -3.77 11.58 25.43
N LEU A 134 -3.38 10.51 24.72
CA LEU A 134 -2.24 9.67 25.09
C LEU A 134 -0.92 10.46 25.06
N PHE A 135 -0.75 11.36 24.07
CA PHE A 135 0.41 12.25 24.02
C PHE A 135 0.44 13.21 25.21
N VAL A 136 -0.70 13.83 25.55
CA VAL A 136 -0.84 14.69 26.73
C VAL A 136 -0.46 13.91 28.00
N THR A 137 -0.95 12.68 28.17
CA THR A 137 -0.65 11.89 29.38
C THR A 137 0.83 11.52 29.55
N GLN A 138 1.62 11.49 28.48
CA GLN A 138 3.05 11.18 28.55
C GLN A 138 3.89 12.33 29.12
N HIS A 139 3.39 13.56 29.04
CA HIS A 139 4.07 14.76 29.51
C HIS A 139 3.56 15.27 30.87
N GLU A 140 2.51 14.65 31.40
CA GLU A 140 1.90 15.01 32.68
C GLU A 140 2.61 14.36 33.87
N GLN A 141 2.79 15.12 34.95
CA GLN A 141 3.41 14.65 36.20
C GLN A 141 2.36 14.12 37.20
N MET A 142 1.15 13.81 36.73
CA MET A 142 0.03 13.37 37.56
C MET A 142 -0.74 12.21 36.91
N ASP A 143 -1.48 11.46 37.72
CA ASP A 143 -2.33 10.38 37.21
C ASP A 143 -3.40 10.95 36.26
N CYS A 144 -3.58 10.28 35.14
CA CYS A 144 -4.54 10.65 34.11
C CYS A 144 -5.54 9.51 33.87
N MET A 145 -6.81 9.86 33.70
CA MET A 145 -7.90 8.99 33.29
C MET A 145 -8.37 9.45 31.91
N VAL A 146 -8.10 8.63 30.89
CA VAL A 146 -8.60 8.81 29.53
C VAL A 146 -9.88 7.99 29.39
N GLU A 147 -11.02 8.66 29.42
CA GLU A 147 -12.32 8.07 29.17
C GLU A 147 -12.61 8.10 27.67
N ILE A 148 -12.73 6.91 27.08
CA ILE A 148 -13.08 6.70 25.68
C ILE A 148 -14.58 6.44 25.63
N GLU A 149 -15.33 7.37 25.05
CA GLU A 149 -16.75 7.17 24.77
C GLU A 149 -16.91 6.16 23.65
N SER A 150 -17.83 5.22 23.83
CA SER A 150 -18.09 4.17 22.87
C SER A 150 -19.58 3.85 22.81
N SER A 151 -20.07 3.56 21.60
CA SER A 151 -21.50 3.32 21.33
C SER A 151 -21.79 1.83 21.29
N ILE A 152 -22.75 1.42 22.12
CA ILE A 152 -23.22 0.03 22.18
C ILE A 152 -23.80 -0.40 20.84
N ASP A 153 -24.67 0.42 20.24
CA ASP A 153 -25.33 0.10 18.98
C ASP A 153 -24.31 0.03 17.83
N ALA A 154 -23.34 0.95 17.80
CA ALA A 154 -22.26 0.91 16.83
C ALA A 154 -21.38 -0.33 17.00
N ASN A 155 -21.06 -0.72 18.23
CA ASN A 155 -20.29 -1.93 18.52
C ASN A 155 -21.05 -3.21 18.18
N ALA A 156 -22.33 -3.30 18.54
CA ALA A 156 -23.19 -4.44 18.21
C ALA A 156 -23.34 -4.59 16.70
N SER A 157 -23.54 -3.48 15.97
CA SER A 157 -23.53 -3.45 14.52
C SER A 157 -22.20 -3.94 13.95
N PHE A 158 -21.07 -3.41 14.44
CA PHE A 158 -19.73 -3.84 14.03
C PHE A 158 -19.45 -5.33 14.30
N HIS A 159 -19.83 -5.85 15.47
CA HIS A 159 -19.70 -7.27 15.79
C HIS A 159 -20.62 -8.16 14.95
N SER A 160 -21.84 -7.70 14.66
CA SER A 160 -22.75 -8.39 13.72
C SER A 160 -22.14 -8.47 12.33
N ILE A 161 -21.53 -7.39 11.85
CA ILE A 161 -20.78 -7.35 10.59
C ILE A 161 -19.60 -8.35 10.63
N LEU A 162 -18.78 -8.35 11.68
CA LEU A 162 -17.66 -9.29 11.83
C LEU A 162 -18.11 -10.76 11.87
N LYS A 163 -19.20 -11.06 12.56
CA LYS A 163 -19.78 -12.41 12.62
C LYS A 163 -20.26 -12.86 11.25
N LYS A 164 -20.95 -12.00 10.50
CA LYS A 164 -21.38 -12.26 9.12
C LYS A 164 -20.16 -12.50 8.21
N PHE A 165 -19.13 -11.66 8.31
CA PHE A 165 -17.88 -11.80 7.57
C PHE A 165 -17.20 -13.16 7.84
N THR A 166 -17.12 -13.53 9.11
CA THR A 166 -16.47 -14.79 9.54
C THR A 166 -17.25 -15.99 9.03
N LEU A 167 -18.58 -15.96 9.10
CA LEU A 167 -19.44 -17.03 8.61
C LEU A 167 -19.36 -17.19 7.09
N GLN A 168 -19.49 -16.09 6.33
CA GLN A 168 -19.37 -16.10 4.88
C GLN A 168 -17.98 -16.61 4.44
N THR A 169 -16.94 -16.14 5.13
CA THR A 169 -15.56 -16.55 4.85
C THR A 169 -15.37 -18.05 5.09
N ALA A 170 -15.81 -18.55 6.25
CA ALA A 170 -15.73 -19.97 6.59
C ALA A 170 -16.52 -20.85 5.62
N GLN A 171 -17.75 -20.47 5.26
CA GLN A 171 -18.57 -21.23 4.32
C GLN A 171 -17.92 -21.30 2.93
N HIS A 172 -17.42 -20.17 2.43
CA HIS A 172 -16.72 -20.12 1.15
C HIS A 172 -15.45 -20.97 1.18
N THR A 173 -14.63 -20.86 2.23
CA THR A 173 -13.42 -21.67 2.38
C THR A 173 -13.74 -23.17 2.47
N ILE A 174 -14.80 -23.56 3.19
CA ILE A 174 -15.24 -24.96 3.26
C ILE A 174 -15.68 -25.46 1.88
N ARG A 175 -16.45 -24.67 1.12
CA ARG A 175 -16.84 -25.02 -0.26
C ARG A 175 -15.61 -25.20 -1.14
N PHE A 176 -14.67 -24.26 -1.08
CA PHE A 176 -13.44 -24.28 -1.86
C PHE A 176 -12.58 -25.51 -1.53
N LEU A 177 -12.36 -25.79 -0.25
CA LEU A 177 -11.63 -26.98 0.21
C LEU A 177 -12.33 -28.26 -0.25
N SER A 178 -13.66 -28.33 -0.12
CA SER A 178 -14.43 -29.51 -0.55
C SER A 178 -14.29 -29.74 -2.05
N TRP A 179 -14.34 -28.68 -2.86
CA TRP A 179 -14.15 -28.76 -4.30
C TRP A 179 -12.75 -29.26 -4.68
N ILE A 180 -11.69 -28.74 -4.04
CA ILE A 180 -10.33 -29.21 -4.25
C ILE A 180 -10.18 -30.70 -3.89
N PHE A 181 -10.64 -31.10 -2.71
CA PHE A 181 -10.45 -32.47 -2.22
C PHE A 181 -11.31 -33.51 -2.97
N ASN A 182 -12.36 -33.08 -3.67
CA ASN A 182 -13.21 -33.96 -4.46
C ASN A 182 -12.67 -34.26 -5.88
N GLN A 183 -11.63 -33.58 -6.35
CA GLN A 183 -11.11 -33.73 -7.72
C GLN A 183 -10.00 -34.80 -7.93
N GLY A 184 -9.39 -35.40 -6.89
CA GLY A 184 -8.39 -36.47 -7.09
C GLY A 184 -7.26 -36.59 -6.06
N SER A 185 -6.33 -37.51 -6.32
CA SER A 185 -5.29 -38.14 -5.46
C SER A 185 -4.56 -37.28 -4.38
N ILE A 186 -4.18 -37.93 -3.27
CA ILE A 186 -3.39 -37.45 -2.10
C ILE A 186 -2.07 -36.70 -2.45
N LYS A 187 -1.56 -36.79 -3.69
CA LYS A 187 -0.41 -35.97 -4.13
C LYS A 187 -0.75 -34.52 -4.51
N ASP A 188 -2.04 -34.19 -4.66
CA ASP A 188 -2.59 -32.87 -5.03
C ASP A 188 -2.98 -31.99 -3.82
N GLU A 189 -2.58 -32.34 -2.59
CA GLU A 189 -3.13 -31.81 -1.33
C GLU A 189 -3.11 -30.26 -1.19
N PHE A 190 -2.31 -29.53 -1.99
CA PHE A 190 -2.30 -28.05 -2.01
C PHE A 190 -2.30 -27.40 -3.41
N CYS A 191 -2.31 -28.20 -4.49
CA CYS A 191 -2.18 -27.74 -5.89
C CYS A 191 -1.18 -26.59 -6.04
N LEU A 192 0.08 -26.89 -5.70
CA LEU A 192 1.22 -26.00 -5.81
C LEU A 192 1.85 -26.19 -7.20
N TYR A 193 1.90 -25.12 -7.98
CA TYR A 193 2.46 -25.09 -9.32
C TYR A 193 3.69 -24.19 -9.35
N LYS A 194 4.79 -24.62 -9.96
CA LYS A 194 5.93 -23.72 -10.21
C LYS A 194 5.70 -22.85 -11.44
N ILE A 195 6.08 -21.57 -11.35
CA ILE A 195 6.17 -20.70 -12.53
C ILE A 195 7.45 -21.04 -13.30
N CYS A 196 7.30 -21.56 -14.52
CA CYS A 196 8.43 -21.94 -15.37
C CYS A 196 8.86 -20.85 -16.35
N LYS A 197 7.92 -20.02 -16.82
CA LYS A 197 8.22 -18.98 -17.80
C LYS A 197 7.31 -17.79 -17.61
N ILE A 198 7.88 -16.59 -17.76
CA ILE A 198 7.13 -15.34 -17.80
C ILE A 198 7.63 -14.52 -18.98
N GLN A 199 6.71 -13.94 -19.74
CA GLN A 199 7.00 -13.04 -20.86
C GLN A 199 6.06 -11.84 -20.81
N CYS A 200 6.56 -10.66 -21.19
CA CYS A 200 5.75 -9.45 -21.23
C CYS A 200 5.82 -8.82 -22.62
N SER A 201 4.67 -8.47 -23.21
CA SER A 201 4.58 -7.90 -24.56
C SER A 201 3.93 -6.52 -24.49
N LYS A 202 4.63 -5.47 -24.92
CA LYS A 202 4.06 -4.13 -24.99
C LYS A 202 3.13 -4.02 -26.18
N TYR A 203 1.92 -3.52 -25.98
CA TYR A 203 0.97 -3.25 -27.05
C TYR A 203 0.67 -1.75 -27.17
N ARG A 204 0.20 -1.36 -28.36
CA ARG A 204 -0.32 -0.02 -28.64
C ARG A 204 -1.54 -0.13 -29.56
N ILE A 205 -2.69 0.37 -29.12
CA ILE A 205 -3.97 0.35 -29.84
C ILE A 205 -4.41 1.78 -30.10
N ALA A 206 -4.86 2.08 -31.32
CA ALA A 206 -5.44 3.38 -31.65
C ALA A 206 -6.89 3.50 -31.14
N LEU A 207 -7.27 4.70 -30.69
CA LEU A 207 -8.64 4.98 -30.26
C LEU A 207 -9.51 5.49 -31.41
N GLY A 208 -10.78 5.09 -31.40
CA GLY A 208 -11.84 5.47 -32.34
C GLY A 208 -12.33 6.91 -32.14
N ALA A 209 -12.18 7.44 -30.93
CA ALA A 209 -12.49 8.80 -30.54
C ALA A 209 -11.48 9.26 -29.46
N PRO A 210 -11.31 10.57 -29.22
CA PRO A 210 -10.56 11.05 -28.06
C PRO A 210 -11.10 10.43 -26.76
N PRO A 211 -10.25 10.13 -25.76
CA PRO A 211 -10.72 9.67 -24.48
C PRO A 211 -11.56 10.75 -23.79
N THR A 212 -12.45 10.32 -22.88
CA THR A 212 -13.33 11.21 -22.11
C THR A 212 -12.57 12.18 -21.19
N SER A 213 -11.25 12.02 -21.07
CA SER A 213 -10.31 12.86 -20.33
C SER A 213 -9.47 13.80 -21.22
N ALA A 214 -9.80 13.97 -22.50
CA ALA A 214 -9.06 14.88 -23.38
C ALA A 214 -9.72 16.27 -23.36
N SER A 215 -8.92 17.33 -23.18
CA SER A 215 -9.40 18.71 -23.22
C SER A 215 -9.70 19.18 -24.65
N VAL A 216 -10.66 20.11 -24.80
CA VAL A 216 -11.09 20.70 -26.09
C VAL A 216 -9.94 21.45 -26.80
N GLY A 217 -8.78 21.66 -26.14
CA GLY A 217 -7.59 22.32 -26.68
C GLY A 217 -6.51 21.40 -27.28
N ASP A 218 -6.63 20.08 -27.19
CA ASP A 218 -5.59 19.18 -27.68
C ASP A 218 -5.59 19.11 -29.23
N SER A 219 -4.61 19.76 -29.87
CA SER A 219 -4.33 19.72 -31.32
C SER A 219 -3.95 18.31 -31.87
N CYS A 220 -4.09 17.28 -31.05
CA CYS A 220 -3.69 15.92 -31.34
C CYS A 220 -4.74 15.20 -32.22
N LYS A 221 -4.31 14.70 -33.38
CA LYS A 221 -5.20 14.00 -34.32
C LYS A 221 -5.39 12.50 -34.02
N GLU A 222 -4.55 11.90 -33.18
CA GLU A 222 -4.58 10.45 -32.91
C GLU A 222 -4.23 10.13 -31.46
N PHE A 223 -5.14 9.41 -30.80
CA PHE A 223 -5.00 8.95 -29.43
C PHE A 223 -4.72 7.45 -29.40
N TYR A 224 -3.89 7.03 -28.45
CA TYR A 224 -3.50 5.64 -28.31
C TYR A 224 -3.67 5.16 -26.87
N ARG A 225 -4.05 3.89 -26.74
CA ARG A 225 -3.94 3.10 -25.51
C ARG A 225 -2.68 2.25 -25.59
N GLU A 226 -1.82 2.39 -24.60
CA GLU A 226 -0.63 1.55 -24.45
C GLU A 226 -0.72 0.74 -23.16
N GLY A 227 -0.16 -0.44 -23.22
CA GLY A 227 -0.12 -1.35 -22.08
C GLY A 227 0.80 -2.52 -22.34
N PHE A 228 0.72 -3.50 -21.46
CA PHE A 228 1.51 -4.72 -21.50
C PHE A 228 0.61 -5.94 -21.34
N ILE A 229 0.97 -7.03 -22.01
CA ILE A 229 0.37 -8.36 -21.84
C ILE A 229 1.38 -9.24 -21.11
N LEU A 230 1.05 -9.73 -19.92
CA LEU A 230 1.78 -10.81 -19.26
C LEU A 230 1.34 -12.15 -19.82
N SER A 231 2.29 -13.01 -20.11
CA SER A 231 2.06 -14.44 -20.29
C SER A 231 2.89 -15.18 -19.24
N LEU A 232 2.23 -16.04 -18.47
CA LEU A 232 2.82 -16.84 -17.41
C LEU A 232 2.54 -18.30 -17.71
N VAL A 233 3.56 -19.15 -17.64
CA VAL A 233 3.46 -20.60 -17.89
C VAL A 233 3.85 -21.36 -16.63
N LEU A 234 2.96 -22.25 -16.19
CA LEU A 234 3.17 -23.15 -15.06
C LEU A 234 3.91 -24.43 -15.50
N GLU A 235 4.44 -25.18 -14.53
CA GLU A 235 5.23 -26.38 -14.79
C GLU A 235 4.47 -27.53 -15.45
N ASP A 236 3.15 -27.56 -15.31
CA ASP A 236 2.27 -28.52 -16.00
C ASP A 236 1.93 -28.10 -17.44
N GLY A 237 2.43 -26.94 -17.88
CA GLY A 237 2.21 -26.38 -19.22
C GLY A 237 1.05 -25.39 -19.30
N SER A 238 0.29 -25.22 -18.21
CA SER A 238 -0.85 -24.31 -18.18
C SER A 238 -0.42 -22.85 -18.34
N VAL A 239 -1.24 -22.04 -19.02
CA VAL A 239 -0.89 -20.66 -19.37
C VAL A 239 -1.91 -19.67 -18.83
N GLY A 240 -1.40 -18.62 -18.19
CA GLY A 240 -2.17 -17.49 -17.75
C GLY A 240 -1.80 -16.21 -18.48
N TYR A 241 -2.80 -15.40 -18.80
CA TYR A 241 -2.62 -14.09 -19.42
C TYR A 241 -3.12 -12.97 -18.53
N GLY A 242 -2.35 -11.88 -18.48
CA GLY A 242 -2.70 -10.66 -17.77
C GLY A 242 -2.48 -9.45 -18.65
N GLU A 243 -3.14 -8.34 -18.32
CA GLU A 243 -3.04 -7.07 -19.01
C GLU A 243 -2.77 -6.00 -17.97
N PHE A 244 -1.89 -5.07 -18.30
CA PHE A 244 -1.60 -3.89 -17.51
C PHE A 244 -1.71 -2.68 -18.42
N ASN A 245 -2.40 -1.65 -17.97
CA ASN A 245 -2.51 -0.40 -18.71
C ASN A 245 -2.47 0.75 -17.71
N SER A 246 -1.65 1.76 -17.99
CA SER A 246 -1.44 2.85 -17.02
C SER A 246 -1.45 4.23 -17.62
N THR A 247 -1.83 4.41 -18.89
CA THR A 247 -2.00 5.78 -19.44
C THR A 247 -2.77 5.83 -20.76
N LEU A 248 -3.54 6.89 -20.95
CA LEU A 248 -4.01 7.35 -22.26
C LEU A 248 -2.99 8.37 -22.79
N LYS A 249 -2.52 8.22 -24.04
CA LYS A 249 -1.54 9.16 -24.62
C LYS A 249 -2.09 9.85 -25.88
N ALA A 250 -1.96 11.17 -25.91
CA ALA A 250 -2.07 11.99 -27.11
C ALA A 250 -0.71 12.02 -27.85
N SER A 251 -0.72 11.84 -29.17
CA SER A 251 0.44 12.02 -30.05
C SER A 251 0.72 13.50 -30.37
N SER A 252 1.82 14.06 -29.88
CA SER A 252 2.49 15.17 -30.56
C SER A 252 3.83 14.68 -31.11
N ARG A 253 4.12 14.95 -32.39
CA ARG A 253 5.46 14.75 -32.95
C ARG A 253 6.40 15.72 -32.25
N GLY A 254 7.21 15.21 -31.32
CA GLY A 254 8.19 15.99 -30.56
C GLY A 254 8.24 15.53 -29.11
N GLU A 255 9.01 14.48 -28.83
CA GLU A 255 9.57 14.27 -27.51
C GLU A 255 10.45 15.49 -27.19
N ASP A 256 9.97 16.41 -26.34
CA ASP A 256 10.81 17.32 -25.55
C ASP A 256 10.02 18.23 -24.58
N CYS A 257 8.71 18.41 -24.74
CA CYS A 257 7.97 19.36 -23.87
C CYS A 257 7.50 18.80 -22.51
N LYS A 258 7.40 17.48 -22.32
CA LYS A 258 6.92 16.89 -21.04
C LYS A 258 7.98 16.79 -19.93
N SER A 259 9.28 16.89 -20.25
CA SER A 259 10.33 16.91 -19.22
C SER A 259 10.35 18.24 -18.43
N LEU A 260 9.86 19.32 -19.03
CA LEU A 260 9.76 20.64 -18.41
C LEU A 260 8.64 20.75 -17.37
N ILE A 261 7.51 20.08 -17.56
CA ILE A 261 6.37 20.13 -16.62
C ILE A 261 6.65 19.34 -15.34
N ASN A 262 7.30 18.17 -15.46
CA ASN A 262 7.76 17.40 -14.29
C ASN A 262 8.86 18.12 -13.49
N SER A 263 9.61 19.03 -14.13
CA SER A 263 10.59 19.88 -13.45
C SER A 263 9.93 21.01 -12.64
N PHE A 264 8.71 21.44 -13.01
CA PHE A 264 7.99 22.50 -12.30
C PHE A 264 7.21 22.02 -11.07
N GLN A 265 6.68 20.79 -11.06
CA GLN A 265 6.07 20.22 -9.85
C GLN A 265 7.08 19.93 -8.73
N ALA A 266 8.35 19.68 -9.08
CA ALA A 266 9.43 19.57 -8.10
C ALA A 266 9.80 20.92 -7.45
N LEU A 267 9.48 22.05 -8.10
CA LEU A 267 9.75 23.41 -7.58
C LEU A 267 8.64 23.97 -6.69
N SER A 268 7.42 23.41 -6.74
CA SER A 268 6.30 23.86 -5.89
C SER A 268 6.38 23.32 -4.45
N LEU A 269 7.02 22.17 -4.23
CA LEU A 269 7.23 21.59 -2.91
C LEU A 269 8.47 22.14 -2.16
N ALA A 270 9.24 23.05 -2.78
CA ALA A 270 10.48 23.59 -2.23
C ALA A 270 10.34 24.97 -1.53
N ASN A 271 9.14 25.56 -1.47
CA ASN A 271 8.93 26.90 -0.88
C ASN A 271 7.93 26.93 0.28
N VAL A 272 8.17 26.11 1.32
CA VAL A 272 7.71 26.43 2.69
C VAL A 272 8.84 26.12 3.67
N GLY A 273 9.75 27.07 3.83
CA GLY A 273 10.86 26.99 4.75
C GLY A 273 11.27 28.38 5.24
N LEU A 274 10.48 28.96 6.15
CA LEU A 274 10.95 30.06 7.00
C LEU A 274 10.91 29.60 8.45
N GLY A 275 12.10 29.44 9.01
CA GLY A 275 12.35 28.89 10.32
C GLY A 275 12.12 29.88 11.47
N PHE A 276 11.88 29.30 12.65
CA PHE A 276 12.02 29.98 13.93
C PHE A 276 12.98 29.17 14.80
N PHE A 277 14.11 29.76 15.18
CA PHE A 277 14.96 29.31 16.29
C PHE A 277 14.49 29.98 17.61
N PRO A 278 14.82 29.39 18.78
CA PRO A 278 14.13 29.64 20.04
C PRO A 278 14.82 30.72 20.88
N ILE A 279 14.03 31.45 21.67
CA ILE A 279 14.52 32.29 22.77
C ILE A 279 13.76 31.88 24.05
N HIS A 280 14.51 31.51 25.10
CA HIS A 280 14.02 31.13 26.42
C HIS A 280 13.57 32.37 27.23
N PRO A 281 12.71 32.21 28.28
CA PRO A 281 11.80 33.25 28.76
C PRO A 281 12.28 33.94 30.03
N LEU A 282 12.00 35.24 30.18
CA LEU A 282 11.94 35.92 31.49
C LEU A 282 10.91 37.07 31.48
N THR A 283 9.88 36.89 32.31
CA THR A 283 9.13 37.87 33.13
C THR A 283 8.30 39.02 32.52
N ALA A 284 7.04 39.07 33.02
CA ALA A 284 6.24 40.25 33.39
C ALA A 284 5.23 40.87 32.37
N SER A 285 3.97 40.46 32.52
CA SER A 285 2.75 41.28 32.76
C SER A 285 2.37 42.49 31.87
N THR A 286 1.10 42.41 31.42
CA THR A 286 0.06 43.48 31.26
C THR A 286 0.01 44.37 30.00
N ILE A 287 -1.24 44.48 29.47
CA ILE A 287 -1.82 45.50 28.55
C ILE A 287 -1.36 45.29 27.09
N GLY A 288 -2.18 45.21 26.05
CA GLY A 288 -3.55 45.67 25.78
C GLY A 288 -3.49 46.40 24.42
N LEU A 289 -4.18 45.87 23.40
CA LEU A 289 -4.51 46.47 22.10
C LEU A 289 -3.37 46.94 21.16
N ASP A 290 -3.34 46.35 19.96
CA ASP A 290 -3.11 46.98 18.64
C ASP A 290 -2.30 46.09 17.67
N VAL A 291 -3.02 45.19 16.96
CA VAL A 291 -2.55 44.55 15.72
C VAL A 291 -3.67 44.64 14.68
N TRP A 292 -3.86 45.85 14.17
CA TRP A 292 -4.36 46.12 12.82
C TRP A 292 -3.33 47.04 12.20
N ILE A 293 -2.98 46.84 10.92
CA ILE A 293 -1.92 47.54 10.14
C ILE A 293 -0.58 46.76 10.01
N ILE A 294 -0.58 45.43 9.86
CA ILE A 294 0.41 44.69 9.03
C ILE A 294 -0.30 43.55 8.27
N MET A 295 -1.50 43.80 7.74
CA MET A 295 -2.20 42.86 6.84
C MET A 295 -2.63 43.49 5.51
N ILE A 296 -2.32 44.77 5.27
CA ILE A 296 -2.76 45.48 4.05
C ILE A 296 -1.63 45.67 3.02
N LEU A 297 -0.37 45.33 3.33
CA LEU A 297 0.76 45.47 2.39
C LEU A 297 1.29 44.15 1.80
N SER A 298 0.82 42.98 2.25
CA SER A 298 1.08 41.69 1.59
C SER A 298 0.13 41.45 0.39
N GLY A 299 -1.01 42.16 0.34
CA GLY A 299 -2.05 41.99 -0.67
C GLY A 299 -1.86 42.75 -1.98
N ILE A 300 -0.83 43.61 -2.11
CA ILE A 300 -0.70 44.52 -3.27
C ILE A 300 0.53 44.19 -4.17
N ILE A 301 1.42 43.29 -3.76
CA ILE A 301 2.58 42.87 -4.60
C ILE A 301 2.30 41.58 -5.40
N LYS A 302 1.16 40.91 -5.19
CA LYS A 302 0.79 39.68 -5.92
C LYS A 302 0.08 39.92 -7.25
N THR A 303 -0.18 41.17 -7.66
CA THR A 303 -1.14 41.49 -8.73
C THR A 303 -0.57 42.01 -10.05
N THR A 304 0.75 41.95 -10.29
CA THR A 304 1.29 42.56 -11.54
C THR A 304 2.23 41.71 -12.39
N PHE A 305 2.51 40.44 -12.06
CA PHE A 305 3.38 39.60 -12.90
C PHE A 305 3.02 38.10 -12.91
N VAL A 306 1.73 37.76 -12.92
CA VAL A 306 1.29 36.37 -13.20
C VAL A 306 -0.05 36.43 -13.94
N ASN A 307 -0.04 36.68 -15.25
CA ASN A 307 -1.24 36.59 -16.09
C ASN A 307 -0.82 36.27 -17.52
N SER A 308 -0.57 34.99 -17.79
CA SER A 308 -0.68 34.38 -19.14
C SER A 308 -0.32 32.88 -19.14
N ASN A 309 0.45 32.38 -18.17
CA ASN A 309 0.90 30.97 -18.18
C ASN A 309 0.27 30.06 -17.10
N GLU A 310 -0.26 30.60 -16.00
CA GLU A 310 -0.98 29.77 -14.99
C GLU A 310 -2.37 29.34 -15.48
N GLN A 311 -3.08 30.15 -16.26
CA GLN A 311 -4.37 29.77 -16.85
C GLN A 311 -4.25 28.61 -17.85
N LEU A 312 -3.09 28.44 -18.51
CA LEU A 312 -2.87 27.32 -19.43
C LEU A 312 -2.56 26.02 -18.68
N ALA A 313 -1.81 26.10 -17.58
CA ALA A 313 -1.51 24.95 -16.72
C ALA A 313 -2.75 24.48 -15.96
N ASP A 314 -3.59 25.42 -15.50
CA ASP A 314 -4.82 25.12 -14.75
C ASP A 314 -5.96 24.64 -15.67
N MET A 315 -5.95 24.99 -16.98
CA MET A 315 -6.83 24.40 -17.99
C MET A 315 -6.44 22.98 -18.39
N LEU A 316 -5.15 22.61 -18.30
CA LEU A 316 -4.65 21.29 -18.67
C LEU A 316 -4.94 20.22 -17.60
N THR A 317 -5.17 20.61 -16.35
CA THR A 317 -5.55 19.71 -15.23
C THR A 317 -7.05 19.53 -15.04
N LYS A 318 -7.90 20.31 -15.72
CA LYS A 318 -9.35 20.38 -15.48
C LYS A 318 -10.22 19.48 -16.36
N VAL A 319 -9.64 18.64 -17.22
CA VAL A 319 -10.44 17.76 -18.09
C VAL A 319 -10.07 16.30 -17.87
N ALA A 320 -10.58 15.74 -16.77
CA ALA A 320 -10.48 14.35 -16.32
C ALA A 320 -9.05 13.78 -16.10
N PRO A 321 -8.92 12.79 -15.19
CA PRO A 321 -7.62 12.37 -14.68
C PRO A 321 -6.86 11.60 -15.75
N ILE A 322 -6.00 12.27 -16.52
CA ILE A 322 -4.95 11.62 -17.32
C ILE A 322 -3.86 11.02 -16.38
N ASP A 323 -3.90 11.36 -15.08
CA ASP A 323 -3.10 10.81 -14.00
C ASP A 323 -3.99 10.07 -12.97
N ILE A 324 -4.76 9.05 -13.38
CA ILE A 324 -5.56 8.19 -12.45
C ILE A 324 -4.64 7.56 -11.37
N HIS A 325 -3.34 7.45 -11.66
CA HIS A 325 -2.31 7.11 -10.69
C HIS A 325 -1.07 8.00 -10.86
N ARG A 326 -0.28 8.13 -9.79
CA ARG A 326 1.14 8.55 -9.86
C ARG A 326 2.00 7.61 -10.72
N GLU A 327 1.43 6.51 -11.20
CA GLU A 327 2.06 5.52 -12.06
C GLU A 327 2.09 6.02 -13.51
N ASN A 328 3.27 6.06 -14.12
CA ASN A 328 3.40 6.18 -15.57
C ASN A 328 3.81 4.84 -16.17
N LEU A 329 3.51 4.63 -17.46
CA LEU A 329 3.80 3.39 -18.17
C LEU A 329 5.28 2.97 -18.13
N VAL A 330 6.21 3.93 -18.02
CA VAL A 330 7.64 3.62 -17.92
C VAL A 330 7.96 3.07 -16.53
N ASP A 331 7.46 3.67 -15.45
CA ASP A 331 7.63 3.13 -14.10
C ASP A 331 7.00 1.73 -13.97
N ALA A 332 5.81 1.53 -14.58
CA ALA A 332 5.15 0.23 -14.66
C ALA A 332 6.05 -0.81 -15.34
N GLU A 333 6.66 -0.46 -16.48
CA GLU A 333 7.58 -1.34 -17.21
C GLU A 333 8.78 -1.77 -16.37
N TYR A 334 9.39 -0.85 -15.61
CA TYR A 334 10.52 -1.19 -14.74
C TYR A 334 10.09 -2.13 -13.61
N GLN A 335 8.91 -1.92 -13.04
CA GLN A 335 8.36 -2.83 -12.03
C GLN A 335 8.04 -4.22 -12.62
N LEU A 336 7.48 -4.28 -13.83
CA LEU A 336 7.24 -5.54 -14.54
C LEU A 336 8.55 -6.28 -14.81
N ARG A 337 9.59 -5.59 -15.28
CA ARG A 337 10.92 -6.18 -15.49
C ARG A 337 11.49 -6.75 -14.20
N PHE A 338 11.28 -6.08 -13.06
CA PHE A 338 11.68 -6.63 -11.76
C PHE A 338 10.91 -7.90 -11.42
N LEU A 339 9.58 -7.85 -11.50
CA LEU A 339 8.69 -8.95 -11.12
C LEU A 339 8.89 -10.21 -11.96
N ILE A 340 9.07 -10.07 -13.28
CA ILE A 340 9.34 -11.19 -14.20
C ILE A 340 10.50 -12.06 -13.71
N HIS A 341 11.53 -11.45 -13.12
CA HIS A 341 12.72 -12.16 -12.67
C HIS A 341 12.60 -12.68 -11.24
N VAL A 342 11.86 -11.98 -10.36
CA VAL A 342 11.64 -12.43 -8.98
C VAL A 342 10.64 -13.59 -8.92
N MET A 343 9.69 -13.63 -9.85
CA MET A 343 8.66 -14.67 -9.90
C MET A 343 9.10 -15.96 -10.59
N GLU A 344 10.29 -15.99 -11.20
CA GLU A 344 10.79 -17.20 -11.84
C GLU A 344 11.01 -18.31 -10.81
N GLN A 345 10.49 -19.51 -11.07
CA GLN A 345 10.55 -20.67 -10.16
C GLN A 345 9.81 -20.50 -8.82
N VAL A 346 8.97 -19.47 -8.69
CA VAL A 346 8.13 -19.28 -7.50
C VAL A 346 6.92 -20.21 -7.55
N ASP A 347 6.56 -20.75 -6.38
CA ASP A 347 5.39 -21.61 -6.23
C ASP A 347 4.09 -20.77 -6.20
N VAL A 348 3.08 -21.23 -6.92
CA VAL A 348 1.74 -20.65 -7.03
C VAL A 348 0.77 -21.67 -6.48
N SER A 349 -0.02 -21.28 -5.48
CA SER A 349 -1.05 -22.16 -4.93
C SER A 349 -2.43 -21.81 -5.45
N CYS A 350 -3.27 -22.82 -5.67
CA CYS A 350 -4.69 -22.63 -5.96
C CYS A 350 -5.43 -21.76 -4.93
N PHE A 351 -4.97 -21.70 -3.66
CA PHE A 351 -5.57 -20.86 -2.60
C PHE A 351 -5.56 -19.37 -2.91
N LEU A 352 -4.75 -18.92 -3.88
CA LEU A 352 -4.79 -17.54 -4.35
C LEU A 352 -6.18 -17.12 -4.86
N SER A 353 -6.95 -18.08 -5.39
CA SER A 353 -8.32 -17.89 -5.86
C SER A 353 -9.32 -17.48 -4.76
N LEU A 354 -8.94 -17.57 -3.48
CA LEU A 354 -9.79 -17.15 -2.37
C LEU A 354 -9.98 -15.63 -2.28
N LEU A 355 -9.08 -14.82 -2.85
CA LEU A 355 -9.13 -13.35 -2.87
C LEU A 355 -9.37 -12.71 -1.47
N LYS A 356 -8.70 -13.23 -0.44
CA LYS A 356 -8.90 -12.85 0.98
C LYS A 356 -7.60 -12.48 1.67
N GLY A 357 -6.78 -11.69 1.00
CA GLY A 357 -5.40 -11.41 1.42
C GLY A 357 -4.43 -12.52 1.00
N SER A 358 -4.88 -13.51 0.23
CA SER A 358 -4.05 -14.60 -0.29
C SER A 358 -2.99 -14.10 -1.27
N PHE A 359 -3.34 -13.15 -2.15
CA PHE A 359 -2.36 -12.51 -3.04
C PHE A 359 -1.40 -11.61 -2.26
N SER A 360 -1.91 -10.76 -1.37
CA SER A 360 -1.06 -9.91 -0.54
C SER A 360 -0.09 -10.72 0.31
N TYR A 361 -0.55 -11.86 0.87
CA TYR A 361 0.30 -12.80 1.59
C TYR A 361 1.37 -13.41 0.69
N TRP A 362 0.99 -13.91 -0.49
CA TRP A 362 1.91 -14.53 -1.43
C TRP A 362 2.96 -13.56 -1.98
N ILE A 363 2.57 -12.34 -2.35
CA ILE A 363 3.49 -11.28 -2.78
C ILE A 363 4.53 -10.98 -1.68
N TRP A 364 4.09 -10.89 -0.42
CA TRP A 364 5.00 -10.67 0.69
C TRP A 364 5.90 -11.89 0.95
N HIS A 365 5.30 -13.06 1.19
CA HIS A 365 6.01 -14.23 1.69
C HIS A 365 6.85 -14.95 0.64
N GLU A 366 6.37 -15.06 -0.61
CA GLU A 366 7.07 -15.76 -1.67
C GLU A 366 7.99 -14.83 -2.47
N LEU A 367 7.57 -13.59 -2.76
CA LEU A 367 8.39 -12.65 -3.53
C LEU A 367 9.28 -11.75 -2.66
N GLY A 368 8.99 -11.62 -1.37
CA GLY A 368 9.69 -10.66 -0.50
C GLY A 368 9.43 -9.20 -0.87
N ILE A 369 8.25 -8.91 -1.44
CA ILE A 369 7.89 -7.55 -1.88
C ILE A 369 6.72 -7.07 -1.04
N LEU A 370 6.77 -5.83 -0.58
CA LEU A 370 5.62 -5.24 0.12
C LEU A 370 4.47 -5.03 -0.88
N PRO A 371 3.26 -5.58 -0.64
CA PRO A 371 2.15 -5.50 -1.60
C PRO A 371 1.79 -4.07 -2.04
N SER A 372 1.85 -3.08 -1.13
CA SER A 372 1.64 -1.64 -1.40
C SER A 372 2.71 -1.01 -2.27
N SER A 373 3.86 -1.67 -2.45
CA SER A 373 4.92 -1.17 -3.34
C SER A 373 4.70 -1.58 -4.79
N ILE A 374 3.77 -2.50 -5.08
CA ILE A 374 3.35 -2.84 -6.43
C ILE A 374 2.28 -1.84 -6.88
N PHE A 375 2.44 -1.30 -8.09
CA PHE A 375 1.47 -0.38 -8.65
C PHE A 375 0.13 -1.08 -8.91
N PRO A 376 -1.00 -0.39 -8.79
CA PRO A 376 -2.31 -1.00 -8.93
C PRO A 376 -2.52 -1.74 -10.25
N SER A 377 -2.12 -1.12 -11.36
CA SER A 377 -2.29 -1.74 -12.68
C SER A 377 -1.43 -2.98 -12.83
N VAL A 378 -0.16 -2.92 -12.39
CA VAL A 378 0.79 -4.04 -12.31
C VAL A 378 0.26 -5.17 -11.45
N ARG A 379 -0.32 -4.86 -10.29
CA ARG A 379 -0.93 -5.88 -9.42
C ARG A 379 -2.12 -6.54 -10.09
N CYS A 380 -2.99 -5.77 -10.76
CA CYS A 380 -4.15 -6.30 -11.45
C CYS A 380 -3.79 -7.29 -12.56
N GLY A 381 -2.84 -6.96 -13.44
CA GLY A 381 -2.44 -7.89 -14.50
C GLY A 381 -1.71 -9.13 -13.96
N LEU A 382 -1.01 -9.01 -12.83
CA LEU A 382 -0.35 -10.13 -12.16
C LEU A 382 -1.39 -11.11 -11.59
N GLU A 383 -2.34 -10.60 -10.81
CA GLU A 383 -3.44 -11.40 -10.26
C GLU A 383 -4.25 -12.05 -11.38
N MET A 384 -4.54 -11.32 -12.46
CA MET A 384 -5.24 -11.84 -13.64
C MET A 384 -4.51 -13.03 -14.28
N ALA A 385 -3.20 -12.89 -14.54
CA ALA A 385 -2.41 -13.95 -15.15
C ALA A 385 -2.37 -15.19 -14.26
N ILE A 386 -2.19 -15.03 -12.95
CA ILE A 386 -2.15 -16.16 -12.02
C ILE A 386 -3.52 -16.85 -11.91
N LEU A 387 -4.61 -16.09 -11.81
CA LEU A 387 -5.96 -16.67 -11.77
C LEU A 387 -6.29 -17.42 -13.06
N ASN A 388 -5.92 -16.86 -14.22
CA ASN A 388 -6.10 -17.52 -15.51
C ASN A 388 -5.27 -18.81 -15.60
N ALA A 389 -4.01 -18.79 -15.14
CA ALA A 389 -3.16 -19.98 -15.12
C ALA A 389 -3.71 -21.08 -14.20
N ILE A 390 -4.22 -20.72 -13.02
CA ILE A 390 -4.87 -21.66 -12.09
C ILE A 390 -6.14 -22.25 -12.70
N ALA A 391 -6.95 -21.42 -13.39
CA ALA A 391 -8.15 -21.89 -14.07
C ALA A 391 -7.80 -22.91 -15.17
N ASP A 392 -6.79 -22.60 -15.99
CA ASP A 392 -6.30 -23.47 -17.06
C ASP A 392 -5.74 -24.81 -16.50
N ALA A 393 -4.92 -24.75 -15.46
CA ALA A 393 -4.39 -25.93 -14.76
C ALA A 393 -5.46 -26.83 -14.15
N LYS A 394 -6.65 -26.28 -13.90
CA LYS A 394 -7.81 -27.00 -13.38
C LYS A 394 -8.79 -27.43 -14.48
N GLY A 395 -8.51 -27.12 -15.74
CA GLY A 395 -9.46 -27.33 -16.85
C GLY A 395 -10.79 -26.63 -16.60
N SER A 396 -10.74 -25.44 -15.98
CA SER A 396 -11.90 -24.69 -15.51
C SER A 396 -11.85 -23.23 -15.99
N ASN A 397 -12.70 -22.39 -15.41
CA ASN A 397 -12.74 -20.95 -15.70
C ASN A 397 -12.54 -20.13 -14.41
N MET A 398 -12.26 -18.83 -14.58
CA MET A 398 -12.00 -17.94 -13.46
C MET A 398 -13.18 -17.89 -12.48
N LEU A 399 -14.42 -17.85 -12.98
CA LEU A 399 -15.61 -17.83 -12.14
C LEU A 399 -15.68 -19.05 -11.21
N ASN A 400 -15.39 -20.24 -11.73
CA ASN A 400 -15.47 -21.50 -11.00
C ASN A 400 -14.36 -21.64 -9.97
N ILE A 401 -13.14 -21.18 -10.25
CA ILE A 401 -12.07 -21.19 -9.22
C ILE A 401 -12.33 -20.15 -8.12
N LEU A 402 -12.98 -19.03 -8.45
CA LEU A 402 -13.36 -17.99 -7.48
C LEU A 402 -14.58 -18.39 -6.66
N HIS A 403 -15.55 -19.10 -7.24
CA HIS A 403 -16.72 -19.62 -6.53
C HIS A 403 -17.08 -21.02 -7.06
N PRO A 404 -16.49 -22.08 -6.47
CA PRO A 404 -16.72 -23.43 -6.94
C PRO A 404 -18.18 -23.90 -6.89
N PRO A 405 -18.67 -24.62 -7.91
CA PRO A 405 -20.02 -25.16 -7.94
C PRO A 405 -20.20 -26.26 -6.89
N ILE A 406 -21.43 -26.39 -6.36
CA ILE A 406 -21.73 -27.32 -5.26
C ILE A 406 -21.91 -28.77 -5.74
N ASN A 407 -22.41 -29.00 -6.97
CA ASN A 407 -22.57 -30.32 -7.61
C ASN A 407 -22.40 -30.17 -9.14
N GLU A 408 -21.82 -31.17 -9.82
CA GLU A 408 -21.70 -31.23 -11.30
C GLU A 408 -23.06 -31.16 -12.03
N ASN A 409 -24.13 -31.64 -11.39
CA ASN A 409 -25.49 -31.72 -11.97
C ASN A 409 -26.43 -30.58 -11.57
N ASN A 410 -25.98 -29.61 -10.75
CA ASN A 410 -26.79 -28.43 -10.46
C ASN A 410 -26.52 -27.35 -11.51
N GLU A 411 -26.98 -27.62 -12.74
CA GLU A 411 -27.24 -26.63 -13.80
C GLU A 411 -28.39 -25.69 -13.40
N CYS A 412 -28.41 -25.20 -12.16
CA CYS A 412 -29.09 -23.95 -11.84
C CYS A 412 -28.09 -22.80 -11.98
N GLU A 413 -27.20 -22.91 -12.96
CA GLU A 413 -26.47 -21.80 -13.54
C GLU A 413 -27.49 -21.01 -14.36
N ARG A 414 -28.09 -20.00 -13.73
CA ARG A 414 -28.66 -18.89 -14.49
C ARG A 414 -27.63 -18.54 -15.56
N SER A 415 -28.06 -18.29 -16.79
CA SER A 415 -27.22 -17.65 -17.81
C SER A 415 -26.63 -16.37 -17.20
N LEU A 416 -25.43 -16.45 -16.64
CA LEU A 416 -24.76 -15.39 -15.88
C LEU A 416 -24.13 -14.40 -16.86
N ASN A 417 -24.92 -13.97 -17.85
CA ASN A 417 -24.50 -12.90 -18.72
C ASN A 417 -24.49 -11.61 -17.92
N VAL A 418 -23.46 -10.82 -18.12
CA VAL A 418 -23.26 -9.56 -17.42
C VAL A 418 -23.89 -8.46 -18.27
N GLN A 419 -24.90 -7.77 -17.73
CA GLN A 419 -25.48 -6.61 -18.43
C GLN A 419 -24.47 -5.49 -18.51
N ILE A 420 -24.37 -4.86 -19.68
CA ILE A 420 -23.42 -3.76 -19.91
C ILE A 420 -24.15 -2.43 -19.81
N CYS A 421 -23.55 -1.48 -19.09
CA CYS A 421 -23.97 -0.09 -19.10
C CYS A 421 -23.33 0.62 -20.30
N ALA A 422 -24.16 1.22 -21.17
CA ALA A 422 -23.65 2.03 -22.26
C ALA A 422 -23.13 3.37 -21.72
N LEU A 423 -22.03 3.87 -22.27
CA LEU A 423 -21.45 5.16 -21.92
C LEU A 423 -21.72 6.16 -23.05
N ILE A 424 -22.27 7.32 -22.68
CA ILE A 424 -22.67 8.40 -23.57
C ILE A 424 -21.83 9.63 -23.24
N ASP A 425 -21.31 10.28 -24.28
CA ASP A 425 -20.65 11.57 -24.16
C ASP A 425 -21.68 12.72 -24.16
N SER A 426 -21.42 13.78 -23.39
CA SER A 426 -22.26 15.00 -23.33
C SER A 426 -21.98 16.00 -24.44
N ASN A 427 -21.13 15.66 -25.40
CA ASN A 427 -20.83 16.52 -26.54
C ASN A 427 -22.05 16.66 -27.47
N GLY A 428 -22.66 17.85 -27.49
CA GLY A 428 -23.75 18.21 -28.40
C GLY A 428 -24.92 18.85 -27.68
N SER A 429 -26.01 19.11 -28.42
CA SER A 429 -27.25 19.61 -27.85
C SER A 429 -28.01 18.52 -27.06
N PRO A 430 -28.87 18.89 -26.07
CA PRO A 430 -29.71 17.94 -25.35
C PRO A 430 -30.49 16.96 -26.24
N THR A 431 -31.00 17.45 -27.36
CA THR A 431 -31.74 16.62 -28.32
C THR A 431 -30.84 15.61 -29.04
N GLU A 432 -29.62 15.99 -29.41
CA GLU A 432 -28.66 15.08 -30.05
C GLU A 432 -28.23 13.97 -29.09
N VAL A 433 -27.88 14.33 -27.85
CA VAL A 433 -27.52 13.36 -26.81
C VAL A 433 -28.68 12.43 -26.50
N ALA A 434 -29.91 12.94 -26.39
CA ALA A 434 -31.11 12.12 -26.20
C ALA A 434 -31.38 11.16 -27.36
N ASN A 435 -31.09 11.56 -28.60
CA ASN A 435 -31.22 10.68 -29.77
C ASN A 435 -30.15 9.57 -29.77
N VAL A 436 -28.91 9.86 -29.32
CA VAL A 436 -27.88 8.83 -29.13
C VAL A 436 -28.31 7.85 -28.04
N ALA A 437 -28.84 8.34 -26.92
CA ALA A 437 -29.37 7.51 -25.85
C ALA A 437 -30.47 6.58 -26.36
N ALA A 438 -31.46 7.11 -27.10
CA ALA A 438 -32.56 6.31 -27.66
C ALA A 438 -32.05 5.16 -28.56
N LYS A 439 -31.06 5.42 -29.42
CA LYS A 439 -30.45 4.38 -30.27
C LYS A 439 -29.80 3.26 -29.45
N LEU A 440 -29.09 3.61 -28.37
CA LEU A 440 -28.50 2.61 -27.48
C LEU A 440 -29.58 1.77 -26.78
N ILE A 441 -30.71 2.36 -26.40
CA ILE A 441 -31.83 1.59 -25.85
C ILE A 441 -32.43 0.64 -26.91
N GLU A 442 -32.57 1.09 -28.17
CA GLU A 442 -33.00 0.24 -29.29
C GLU A 442 -32.04 -0.94 -29.55
N GLU A 443 -30.73 -0.73 -29.36
CA GLU A 443 -29.71 -1.78 -29.41
C GLU A 443 -29.87 -2.81 -28.27
N GLY A 444 -30.58 -2.47 -27.19
CA GLY A 444 -30.87 -3.36 -26.06
C GLY A 444 -30.16 -2.99 -24.76
N PHE A 445 -29.56 -1.81 -24.63
CA PHE A 445 -28.99 -1.37 -23.35
C PHE A 445 -30.11 -1.04 -22.35
N SER A 446 -30.02 -1.59 -21.13
CA SER A 446 -30.96 -1.30 -20.02
C SER A 446 -30.53 -0.13 -19.14
N ALA A 447 -29.24 0.23 -19.20
CA ALA A 447 -28.63 1.30 -18.41
C ALA A 447 -27.68 2.15 -19.27
N ILE A 448 -27.76 3.46 -19.07
CA ILE A 448 -26.89 4.45 -19.71
C ILE A 448 -26.18 5.31 -18.65
N LYS A 449 -24.89 5.57 -18.86
CA LYS A 449 -24.09 6.52 -18.08
C LYS A 449 -23.78 7.72 -18.94
N LEU A 450 -24.14 8.92 -18.46
CA LEU A 450 -23.83 10.19 -19.11
C LEU A 450 -22.69 10.87 -18.36
N LYS A 451 -21.65 11.28 -19.10
CA LYS A 451 -20.63 12.18 -18.57
C LYS A 451 -21.22 13.59 -18.47
N VAL A 452 -21.07 14.24 -17.33
CA VAL A 452 -21.52 15.63 -17.09
C VAL A 452 -20.33 16.47 -16.64
N ALA A 453 -20.54 17.76 -16.39
CA ALA A 453 -19.53 18.69 -15.84
C ALA A 453 -18.35 18.99 -16.79
N ARG A 454 -18.47 18.69 -18.09
CA ARG A 454 -17.40 18.94 -19.07
C ARG A 454 -17.33 20.39 -19.56
N GLY A 455 -18.49 21.03 -19.70
CA GLY A 455 -18.61 22.41 -20.18
C GLY A 455 -18.58 23.47 -19.07
N GLY A 456 -18.54 23.05 -17.79
CA GLY A 456 -18.62 23.94 -16.64
C GLY A 456 -19.98 24.62 -16.44
N ASP A 457 -21.05 24.10 -17.04
CA ASP A 457 -22.41 24.64 -16.91
C ASP A 457 -23.38 23.58 -16.34
N PRO A 458 -23.63 23.60 -15.02
CA PRO A 458 -24.56 22.70 -14.34
C PRO A 458 -25.99 22.73 -14.91
N MET A 459 -26.46 23.88 -15.41
CA MET A 459 -27.81 24.01 -15.97
C MET A 459 -27.90 23.30 -17.32
N HIS A 460 -26.88 23.43 -18.16
CA HIS A 460 -26.81 22.71 -19.42
C HIS A 460 -26.77 21.19 -19.18
N ASP A 461 -25.93 20.73 -18.26
CA ASP A 461 -25.82 19.31 -17.90
C ASP A 461 -27.16 18.75 -17.36
N ALA A 462 -27.88 19.54 -16.55
CA ALA A 462 -29.21 19.16 -16.08
C ALA A 462 -30.22 19.05 -17.23
N ALA A 463 -30.20 19.98 -18.19
CA ALA A 463 -31.06 19.93 -19.38
C ALA A 463 -30.78 18.68 -20.26
N LEU A 464 -29.51 18.26 -20.38
CA LEU A 464 -29.14 17.00 -21.06
C LEU A 464 -29.85 15.80 -20.39
N ILE A 465 -29.74 15.69 -19.07
CA ILE A 465 -30.33 14.59 -18.30
C ILE A 465 -31.86 14.58 -18.41
N GLN A 466 -32.49 15.75 -18.31
CA GLN A 466 -33.94 15.90 -18.43
C GLN A 466 -34.45 15.46 -19.81
N GLU A 467 -33.81 15.91 -20.89
CA GLU A 467 -34.24 15.56 -22.25
C GLU A 467 -34.00 14.07 -22.55
N VAL A 468 -32.88 13.51 -22.08
CA VAL A 468 -32.60 12.08 -22.18
C VAL A 468 -33.67 11.29 -21.43
N ARG A 469 -33.97 11.63 -20.16
CA ARG A 469 -35.01 10.97 -19.37
C ARG A 469 -36.37 11.01 -20.05
N LYS A 470 -36.76 12.18 -20.58
CA LYS A 470 -38.02 12.36 -21.33
C LYS A 470 -38.08 11.47 -22.57
N LYS A 471 -36.96 11.28 -23.27
CA LYS A 471 -36.87 10.48 -24.49
C LYS A 471 -36.88 8.96 -24.23
N VAL A 472 -36.13 8.49 -23.23
CA VAL A 472 -35.94 7.05 -22.97
C VAL A 472 -36.94 6.47 -21.97
N GLY A 473 -37.66 7.32 -21.22
CA GLY A 473 -38.68 6.92 -20.25
C GLY A 473 -38.10 6.53 -18.89
N CYS A 474 -38.98 6.30 -17.90
CA CYS A 474 -38.59 6.08 -16.50
C CYS A 474 -38.05 4.68 -16.17
N GLN A 475 -38.25 3.70 -17.07
CA GLN A 475 -37.81 2.31 -16.86
C GLN A 475 -36.31 2.11 -17.13
N ILE A 476 -35.71 3.00 -17.92
CA ILE A 476 -34.29 2.94 -18.26
C ILE A 476 -33.46 3.49 -17.11
N ILE A 477 -32.39 2.79 -16.75
CA ILE A 477 -31.47 3.24 -15.71
C ILE A 477 -30.59 4.36 -16.29
N ILE A 478 -30.56 5.51 -15.60
CA ILE A 478 -29.69 6.64 -15.95
C ILE A 478 -28.71 6.87 -14.79
N ARG A 479 -27.43 6.96 -15.13
CA ARG A 479 -26.33 7.35 -14.24
C ARG A 479 -25.68 8.61 -14.79
N ALA A 480 -25.25 9.49 -13.90
CA ALA A 480 -24.44 10.66 -14.24
C ALA A 480 -23.04 10.52 -13.64
N ASP A 481 -22.03 11.10 -14.27
CA ASP A 481 -20.64 11.02 -13.82
C ASP A 481 -19.92 12.34 -14.08
N ALA A 482 -19.56 13.01 -12.99
CA ALA A 482 -18.99 14.36 -12.99
C ALA A 482 -17.47 14.38 -12.82
N ASN A 483 -16.84 13.23 -12.51
CA ASN A 483 -15.39 13.09 -12.28
C ASN A 483 -14.80 14.19 -11.39
N ARG A 484 -15.48 14.53 -10.29
CA ARG A 484 -15.08 15.59 -9.35
C ARG A 484 -14.92 16.98 -9.97
N SER A 485 -15.63 17.31 -11.05
CA SER A 485 -15.37 18.55 -11.78
C SER A 485 -16.11 19.76 -11.20
N TRP A 486 -17.26 19.58 -10.54
CA TRP A 486 -18.04 20.69 -9.99
C TRP A 486 -17.57 21.12 -8.60
N THR A 487 -17.63 22.42 -8.35
CA THR A 487 -17.67 22.96 -6.99
C THR A 487 -18.93 22.48 -6.25
N TYR A 488 -18.94 22.65 -4.93
CA TYR A 488 -20.10 22.26 -4.11
C TYR A 488 -21.38 22.96 -4.57
N GLU A 489 -21.30 24.27 -4.85
CA GLU A 489 -22.43 25.10 -5.28
C GLU A 489 -22.98 24.67 -6.64
N GLU A 490 -22.09 24.44 -7.61
CA GLU A 490 -22.44 23.96 -8.95
C GLU A 490 -23.12 22.58 -8.91
N ALA A 491 -22.59 21.66 -8.10
CA ALA A 491 -23.19 20.34 -7.91
C ALA A 491 -24.59 20.46 -7.30
N MET A 492 -24.80 21.38 -6.34
CA MET A 492 -26.10 21.63 -5.74
C MET A 492 -27.09 22.24 -6.74
N GLU A 493 -26.66 23.17 -7.59
CA GLU A 493 -27.47 23.73 -8.67
C GLU A 493 -27.95 22.63 -9.63
N PHE A 494 -27.03 21.80 -10.15
CA PHE A 494 -27.39 20.63 -10.95
C PHE A 494 -28.39 19.72 -10.22
N SER A 495 -28.10 19.40 -8.95
CA SER A 495 -28.91 18.47 -8.16
C SER A 495 -30.36 18.93 -8.01
N SER A 496 -30.58 20.25 -7.89
CA SER A 496 -31.92 20.83 -7.71
C SER A 496 -32.81 20.64 -8.95
N LEU A 497 -32.20 20.57 -10.13
CA LEU A 497 -32.89 20.46 -11.42
C LEU A 497 -33.17 19.01 -11.84
N VAL A 498 -32.46 18.03 -11.27
CA VAL A 498 -32.56 16.61 -11.69
C VAL A 498 -33.20 15.69 -10.65
N LYS A 499 -33.73 16.21 -9.54
CA LYS A 499 -34.38 15.38 -8.49
C LYS A 499 -35.47 14.47 -9.03
N ASP A 500 -36.28 14.97 -9.96
CA ASP A 500 -37.39 14.22 -10.57
C ASP A 500 -36.95 13.32 -11.75
N CYS A 501 -35.66 13.32 -12.09
CA CYS A 501 -35.13 12.52 -13.20
C CYS A 501 -34.82 11.06 -12.82
N ASN A 502 -35.06 10.64 -11.57
CA ASN A 502 -34.86 9.27 -11.09
C ASN A 502 -33.49 8.70 -11.48
N LEU A 503 -32.41 9.43 -11.15
CA LEU A 503 -31.06 8.95 -11.37
C LEU A 503 -30.78 7.76 -10.43
N GLN A 504 -30.15 6.71 -10.95
CA GLN A 504 -29.71 5.59 -10.11
C GLN A 504 -28.60 6.04 -9.16
N TYR A 505 -27.69 6.87 -9.66
CA TYR A 505 -26.73 7.64 -8.88
C TYR A 505 -26.04 8.71 -9.74
N ILE A 506 -25.39 9.65 -9.06
CA ILE A 506 -24.35 10.52 -9.61
C ILE A 506 -22.98 10.11 -9.07
N GLU A 507 -22.03 9.89 -9.96
CA GLU A 507 -20.65 9.50 -9.66
C GLU A 507 -19.81 10.76 -9.41
N GLU A 508 -19.22 10.82 -8.21
CA GLU A 508 -18.22 11.82 -7.80
C GLU A 508 -18.61 13.28 -8.13
N PRO A 509 -19.72 13.78 -7.54
CA PRO A 509 -20.33 15.04 -7.93
C PRO A 509 -19.53 16.29 -7.57
N VAL A 510 -18.60 16.20 -6.61
CA VAL A 510 -17.91 17.37 -6.01
C VAL A 510 -16.40 17.23 -6.11
N GLN A 511 -15.70 18.35 -6.22
CA GLN A 511 -14.23 18.44 -6.25
C GLN A 511 -13.56 17.89 -4.98
N ASP A 512 -14.07 18.26 -3.82
CA ASP A 512 -13.52 17.84 -2.52
C ASP A 512 -14.21 16.56 -2.00
N GLU A 513 -13.42 15.55 -1.66
CA GLU A 513 -13.95 14.29 -1.13
C GLU A 513 -14.67 14.47 0.23
N ASP A 514 -14.27 15.46 1.02
CA ASP A 514 -14.86 15.74 2.33
C ASP A 514 -16.28 16.35 2.20
N ASP A 515 -16.63 16.92 1.05
CA ASP A 515 -17.95 17.49 0.77
C ASP A 515 -18.99 16.45 0.30
N ILE A 516 -18.57 15.24 -0.06
CA ILE A 516 -19.46 14.19 -0.59
C ILE A 516 -20.61 13.89 0.39
N LEU A 517 -20.30 13.75 1.68
CA LEU A 517 -21.31 13.44 2.71
C LEU A 517 -22.28 14.60 2.94
N LYS A 518 -21.77 15.83 2.85
CA LYS A 518 -22.58 17.05 2.95
C LYS A 518 -23.54 17.13 1.75
N PHE A 519 -23.02 16.92 0.54
CA PHE A 519 -23.81 16.88 -0.69
C PHE A 519 -24.91 15.80 -0.63
N CYS A 520 -24.57 14.59 -0.15
CA CYS A 520 -25.53 13.51 0.04
C CYS A 520 -26.70 13.92 0.94
N LYS A 521 -26.41 14.63 2.03
CA LYS A 521 -27.40 15.06 3.02
C LYS A 521 -28.31 16.17 2.49
N GLU A 522 -27.76 17.13 1.75
CA GLU A 522 -28.49 18.32 1.30
C GLU A 522 -29.22 18.11 -0.04
N SER A 523 -28.61 17.40 -0.99
CA SER A 523 -29.24 17.10 -2.29
C SER A 523 -30.33 16.04 -2.17
N GLY A 524 -30.08 15.00 -1.35
CA GLY A 524 -30.87 13.77 -1.28
C GLY A 524 -30.70 12.86 -2.51
N LEU A 525 -29.78 13.18 -3.43
CA LEU A 525 -29.52 12.34 -4.59
C LEU A 525 -28.66 11.13 -4.20
N PRO A 526 -28.88 9.96 -4.83
CA PRO A 526 -27.97 8.83 -4.67
C PRO A 526 -26.61 9.14 -5.29
N VAL A 527 -25.52 8.82 -4.58
CA VAL A 527 -24.14 9.08 -5.00
C VAL A 527 -23.38 7.76 -5.15
N ALA A 528 -22.50 7.69 -6.15
CA ALA A 528 -21.52 6.63 -6.32
C ALA A 528 -20.09 7.14 -6.09
N LEU A 529 -19.26 6.31 -5.47
CA LEU A 529 -17.83 6.57 -5.29
C LEU A 529 -17.03 5.92 -6.42
N ASP A 530 -16.11 6.66 -7.03
CA ASP A 530 -15.15 6.21 -8.04
C ASP A 530 -13.75 6.69 -7.66
N GLU A 531 -13.36 7.93 -8.01
CA GLU A 531 -12.02 8.45 -7.69
C GLU A 531 -11.71 8.47 -6.17
N THR A 532 -12.75 8.51 -5.33
CA THR A 532 -12.61 8.39 -3.86
C THR A 532 -11.94 7.08 -3.46
N ILE A 533 -12.05 6.01 -4.24
CA ILE A 533 -11.50 4.70 -3.88
C ILE A 533 -10.21 4.34 -4.64
N ASP A 534 -9.69 5.23 -5.48
CA ASP A 534 -8.48 4.97 -6.28
C ASP A 534 -7.19 4.83 -5.44
N ASN A 535 -7.13 5.53 -4.30
CA ASN A 535 -5.92 5.60 -3.45
C ASN A 535 -5.95 4.63 -2.26
N ILE A 536 -6.45 3.42 -2.45
CA ILE A 536 -6.50 2.40 -1.40
C ILE A 536 -5.14 1.69 -1.30
N GLN A 537 -4.25 2.23 -0.48
CA GLN A 537 -2.99 1.58 -0.11
C GLN A 537 -3.28 0.55 1.00
N GLU A 538 -3.52 -0.70 0.58
CA GLU A 538 -3.69 -1.93 1.38
C GLU A 538 -4.91 -2.04 2.30
N ASN A 539 -5.49 -0.95 2.82
CA ASN A 539 -6.65 -1.05 3.71
C ASN A 539 -7.88 -0.27 3.21
N PRO A 540 -8.65 -0.86 2.26
CA PRO A 540 -9.91 -0.28 1.76
C PRO A 540 -10.84 0.17 2.89
N MET A 541 -10.87 -0.61 3.96
CA MET A 541 -11.84 -0.45 5.04
C MET A 541 -11.60 0.84 5.84
N GLU A 542 -10.35 1.28 6.01
CA GLU A 542 -10.06 2.53 6.74
C GLU A 542 -10.56 3.78 6.00
N LYS A 543 -10.56 3.76 4.66
CA LYS A 543 -11.14 4.85 3.87
C LYS A 543 -12.66 4.72 3.76
N LEU A 544 -13.15 3.52 3.47
CA LEU A 544 -14.58 3.26 3.22
C LEU A 544 -15.47 3.43 4.45
N VAL A 545 -14.95 3.28 5.67
CA VAL A 545 -15.73 3.47 6.91
C VAL A 545 -16.38 4.86 7.02
N LYS A 546 -15.82 5.88 6.36
CA LYS A 546 -16.39 7.23 6.30
C LYS A 546 -17.67 7.30 5.46
N PHE A 547 -17.83 6.42 4.48
CA PHE A 547 -18.86 6.53 3.43
C PHE A 547 -20.05 5.58 3.65
N THR A 548 -20.49 5.43 4.90
CA THR A 548 -21.61 4.54 5.26
C THR A 548 -22.98 5.17 5.08
N HIS A 549 -23.06 6.47 4.77
CA HIS A 549 -24.32 7.21 4.60
C HIS A 549 -25.28 6.51 3.59
N PRO A 550 -26.60 6.44 3.84
CA PRO A 550 -27.55 5.71 2.98
C PRO A 550 -27.61 6.22 1.53
N ALA A 551 -27.43 7.52 1.32
CA ALA A 551 -27.39 8.10 -0.03
C ALA A 551 -26.15 7.70 -0.83
N ILE A 552 -25.09 7.17 -0.20
CA ILE A 552 -24.01 6.50 -0.93
C ILE A 552 -24.58 5.15 -1.40
N ALA A 553 -25.02 5.12 -2.65
CA ALA A 553 -25.77 4.03 -3.24
C ALA A 553 -24.89 2.99 -3.93
N ALA A 554 -23.72 3.40 -4.43
CA ALA A 554 -22.83 2.51 -5.17
C ALA A 554 -21.35 2.82 -4.96
N VAL A 555 -20.52 1.83 -5.31
CA VAL A 555 -19.07 1.98 -5.48
C VAL A 555 -18.71 1.46 -6.86
N VAL A 556 -18.03 2.28 -7.64
CA VAL A 556 -17.52 1.99 -8.98
C VAL A 556 -16.11 1.41 -8.83
N ILE A 557 -15.97 0.12 -9.07
CA ILE A 557 -14.74 -0.63 -8.82
C ILE A 557 -14.02 -0.86 -10.15
N LYS A 558 -12.85 -0.27 -10.32
CA LYS A 558 -11.96 -0.52 -11.46
C LYS A 558 -10.81 -1.40 -11.00
N PRO A 559 -10.77 -2.72 -11.28
CA PRO A 559 -9.73 -3.62 -10.76
C PRO A 559 -8.30 -3.16 -11.09
N SER A 560 -8.09 -2.61 -12.29
CA SER A 560 -6.81 -2.02 -12.72
C SER A 560 -6.36 -0.82 -11.88
N VAL A 561 -7.31 -0.15 -11.20
CA VAL A 561 -7.08 1.07 -10.43
C VAL A 561 -7.00 0.82 -8.93
N VAL A 562 -7.83 -0.08 -8.40
CA VAL A 562 -7.84 -0.40 -6.96
C VAL A 562 -6.75 -1.41 -6.58
N GLY A 563 -6.04 -1.97 -7.55
CA GLY A 563 -4.90 -2.85 -7.32
C GLY A 563 -5.26 -4.33 -7.34
N GLY A 564 -6.06 -4.76 -8.30
CA GLY A 564 -6.35 -6.16 -8.59
C GLY A 564 -7.69 -6.66 -8.07
N PHE A 565 -7.93 -7.95 -8.34
CA PHE A 565 -9.16 -8.66 -8.04
C PHE A 565 -9.34 -8.88 -6.53
N GLU A 566 -8.25 -9.06 -5.78
CA GLU A 566 -8.30 -9.18 -4.32
C GLU A 566 -8.83 -7.90 -3.67
N ASN A 567 -8.25 -6.75 -4.02
CA ASN A 567 -8.72 -5.46 -3.51
C ASN A 567 -10.14 -5.14 -4.01
N ALA A 568 -10.43 -5.42 -5.28
CA ALA A 568 -11.77 -5.26 -5.84
C ALA A 568 -12.82 -6.10 -5.10
N ALA A 569 -12.50 -7.36 -4.75
CA ALA A 569 -13.39 -8.24 -4.01
C ALA A 569 -13.63 -7.74 -2.58
N LEU A 570 -12.59 -7.23 -1.90
CA LEU A 570 -12.72 -6.62 -0.58
C LEU A 570 -13.64 -5.39 -0.60
N ILE A 571 -13.48 -4.51 -1.59
CA ILE A 571 -14.33 -3.31 -1.75
C ILE A 571 -15.78 -3.72 -2.07
N ALA A 572 -15.99 -4.67 -2.98
CA ALA A 572 -17.31 -5.17 -3.33
C ALA A 572 -18.02 -5.83 -2.14
N GLN A 573 -17.29 -6.61 -1.35
CA GLN A 573 -17.81 -7.23 -0.13
C GLN A 573 -18.26 -6.17 0.88
N TRP A 574 -17.46 -5.12 1.10
CA TRP A 574 -17.87 -3.99 1.94
C TRP A 574 -19.15 -3.34 1.40
N ALA A 575 -19.21 -3.07 0.09
CA ALA A 575 -20.37 -2.45 -0.54
C ALA A 575 -21.64 -3.27 -0.29
N HIS A 576 -21.63 -4.57 -0.59
CA HIS A 576 -22.77 -5.46 -0.37
C HIS A 576 -23.21 -5.52 1.10
N GLN A 577 -22.26 -5.54 2.05
CA GLN A 577 -22.57 -5.54 3.48
C GLN A 577 -23.24 -4.25 3.95
N MET A 578 -22.89 -3.12 3.33
CA MET A 578 -23.50 -1.82 3.61
C MET A 578 -24.79 -1.57 2.81
N GLY A 579 -25.31 -2.59 2.10
CA GLY A 579 -26.49 -2.46 1.25
C GLY A 579 -26.26 -1.60 0.00
N LYS A 580 -25.00 -1.46 -0.44
CA LYS A 580 -24.57 -0.66 -1.58
C LYS A 580 -24.31 -1.55 -2.79
N MET A 581 -24.47 -0.96 -3.98
CA MET A 581 -24.17 -1.62 -5.24
C MET A 581 -22.66 -1.63 -5.51
N ALA A 582 -22.13 -2.77 -5.94
CA ALA A 582 -20.76 -2.87 -6.46
C ALA A 582 -20.80 -2.89 -7.99
N VAL A 583 -20.29 -1.83 -8.64
CA VAL A 583 -20.28 -1.69 -10.09
C VAL A 583 -18.86 -1.83 -10.61
N VAL A 584 -18.50 -3.01 -11.14
CA VAL A 584 -17.22 -3.16 -11.88
C VAL A 584 -17.24 -2.27 -13.13
N SER A 585 -16.14 -1.56 -13.36
CA SER A 585 -15.98 -0.61 -14.47
C SER A 585 -14.62 -0.80 -15.15
N ALA A 586 -14.60 -0.57 -16.46
CA ALA A 586 -13.42 -0.66 -17.30
C ALA A 586 -12.79 0.73 -17.51
N ALA A 587 -11.47 0.82 -17.36
CA ALA A 587 -10.66 1.98 -17.71
C ALA A 587 -9.96 1.79 -19.07
N PHE A 588 -10.71 1.50 -20.13
CA PHE A 588 -10.20 1.25 -21.49
C PHE A 588 -9.26 0.03 -21.58
N GLU A 589 -9.59 -1.05 -20.88
CA GLU A 589 -8.95 -2.35 -21.08
C GLU A 589 -9.40 -3.01 -22.39
N SER A 590 -8.58 -3.95 -22.87
CA SER A 590 -8.88 -4.78 -24.03
C SER A 590 -9.82 -5.95 -23.73
N SER A 591 -10.22 -6.71 -24.76
CA SER A 591 -11.03 -7.92 -24.59
C SER A 591 -10.42 -8.95 -23.63
N LEU A 592 -9.10 -8.98 -23.44
CA LEU A 592 -8.45 -9.86 -22.46
C LEU A 592 -8.94 -9.55 -21.04
N SER A 593 -8.79 -8.29 -20.60
CA SER A 593 -9.26 -7.90 -19.25
C SER A 593 -10.77 -7.91 -19.14
N LEU A 594 -11.50 -7.50 -20.18
CA LEU A 594 -12.97 -7.51 -20.16
C LEU A 594 -13.52 -8.93 -19.99
N SER A 595 -12.82 -9.95 -20.49
CA SER A 595 -13.19 -11.34 -20.26
C SER A 595 -13.01 -11.76 -18.79
N ALA A 596 -11.90 -11.35 -18.16
CA ALA A 596 -11.70 -11.58 -16.73
C ALA A 596 -12.70 -10.77 -15.88
N TYR A 597 -12.96 -9.52 -16.25
CA TYR A 597 -13.92 -8.65 -15.55
C TYR A 597 -15.34 -9.19 -15.64
N THR A 598 -15.74 -9.75 -16.79
CA THR A 598 -17.05 -10.38 -16.98
C THR A 598 -17.23 -11.57 -16.02
N GLN A 599 -16.23 -12.45 -15.92
CA GLN A 599 -16.24 -13.57 -14.96
C GLN A 599 -16.25 -13.06 -13.50
N PHE A 600 -15.51 -12.00 -13.22
CA PHE A 600 -15.49 -11.39 -11.89
C PHE A 600 -16.81 -10.69 -11.52
N CYS A 601 -17.48 -10.01 -12.45
CA CYS A 601 -18.81 -9.43 -12.22
C CYS A 601 -19.80 -10.51 -11.81
N SER A 602 -19.82 -11.62 -12.56
CA SER A 602 -20.66 -12.78 -12.24
C SER A 602 -20.38 -13.34 -10.84
N TYR A 603 -19.09 -13.45 -10.47
CA TYR A 603 -18.69 -13.83 -9.12
C TYR A 603 -19.28 -12.89 -8.05
N LEU A 604 -19.20 -11.57 -8.25
CA LEU A 604 -19.75 -10.58 -7.32
C LEU A 604 -21.28 -10.66 -7.21
N GLU A 605 -21.99 -10.90 -8.31
CA GLU A 605 -23.44 -11.07 -8.31
C GLU A 605 -23.87 -12.30 -7.49
N ILE A 606 -23.14 -13.42 -7.62
CA ILE A 606 -23.38 -14.63 -6.81
C ILE A 606 -23.20 -14.33 -5.31
N LEU A 607 -22.15 -13.59 -4.95
CA LEU A 607 -21.91 -13.19 -3.56
C LEU A 607 -22.99 -12.23 -3.03
N SER A 608 -23.47 -11.31 -3.86
CA SER A 608 -24.55 -10.39 -3.52
C SER A 608 -25.83 -11.15 -3.20
N LEU A 609 -26.25 -12.09 -4.06
CA LEU A 609 -27.42 -12.95 -3.84
C LEU A 609 -27.34 -13.76 -2.54
N GLY A 610 -26.15 -14.29 -2.22
CA GLY A 610 -25.91 -14.98 -0.96
C GLY A 610 -26.04 -14.07 0.27
N THR A 611 -25.71 -12.79 0.13
CA THR A 611 -25.82 -11.79 1.20
C THR A 611 -27.27 -11.31 1.37
N VAL A 612 -27.98 -11.05 0.27
CA VAL A 612 -29.38 -10.59 0.28
C VAL A 612 -30.32 -11.65 0.87
N LYS A 613 -30.15 -12.94 0.52
CA LYS A 613 -30.92 -14.05 1.14
C LYS A 613 -30.80 -14.14 2.67
N VAL A 614 -29.76 -13.55 3.25
CA VAL A 614 -29.54 -13.50 4.71
C VAL A 614 -30.18 -12.24 5.33
N LEU A 615 -30.51 -11.23 4.53
CA LEU A 615 -30.99 -9.91 4.96
C LEU A 615 -32.48 -9.67 4.68
N ASP A 616 -33.04 -10.17 3.57
CA ASP A 616 -34.47 -10.14 3.25
C ASP A 616 -34.80 -11.03 2.03
N ASP A 617 -36.02 -11.57 1.96
CA ASP A 617 -36.50 -12.52 0.92
C ASP A 617 -36.72 -11.88 -0.48
N THR A 618 -36.13 -10.71 -0.74
CA THR A 618 -36.25 -9.99 -2.02
C THR A 618 -35.13 -10.37 -2.98
N ALA A 619 -35.43 -10.48 -4.29
CA ALA A 619 -34.41 -10.74 -5.30
C ALA A 619 -33.51 -9.52 -5.47
N ALA A 620 -32.18 -9.71 -5.39
CA ALA A 620 -31.22 -8.64 -5.67
C ALA A 620 -31.38 -8.14 -7.12
N PRO A 621 -31.41 -6.82 -7.36
CA PRO A 621 -31.48 -6.28 -8.71
C PRO A 621 -30.20 -6.59 -9.50
N THR A 622 -30.36 -6.98 -10.77
CA THR A 622 -29.24 -7.19 -11.71
C THR A 622 -28.47 -5.89 -11.92
N VAL A 623 -27.13 -5.96 -11.90
CA VAL A 623 -26.27 -4.78 -12.01
C VAL A 623 -25.78 -4.64 -13.45
N ALA A 624 -26.05 -3.51 -14.08
CA ALA A 624 -25.39 -3.16 -15.34
C ALA A 624 -23.97 -2.64 -15.05
N HIS A 625 -22.95 -3.32 -15.56
CA HIS A 625 -21.53 -3.03 -15.30
C HIS A 625 -20.91 -2.08 -16.33
N GLY A 626 -19.92 -1.29 -15.91
CA GLY A 626 -19.28 -0.24 -16.72
C GLY A 626 -18.24 -0.75 -17.72
N LEU A 627 -18.53 -1.81 -18.47
CA LEU A 627 -17.57 -2.45 -19.39
C LEU A 627 -17.65 -1.93 -20.84
N GLY A 628 -18.39 -0.84 -21.08
CA GLY A 628 -18.69 -0.33 -22.41
C GLY A 628 -17.52 0.32 -23.17
N THR A 629 -16.34 0.44 -22.56
CA THR A 629 -15.22 1.20 -23.14
C THR A 629 -14.56 0.55 -24.36
N TYR A 630 -14.81 -0.74 -24.60
CA TYR A 630 -14.33 -1.48 -25.78
C TYR A 630 -14.71 -0.81 -27.10
N ARG A 631 -15.87 -0.12 -27.16
CA ARG A 631 -16.34 0.55 -28.38
C ARG A 631 -15.43 1.70 -28.84
N TRP A 632 -14.53 2.18 -27.98
CA TRP A 632 -13.53 3.20 -28.34
C TRP A 632 -12.21 2.63 -28.85
N LEU A 633 -11.99 1.32 -28.81
CA LEU A 633 -10.78 0.72 -29.35
C LEU A 633 -10.97 0.40 -30.84
N LYS A 634 -10.05 0.85 -31.71
CA LYS A 634 -10.12 0.51 -33.16
C LYS A 634 -9.67 -0.92 -33.46
N GLU A 635 -8.84 -1.46 -32.57
CA GLU A 635 -8.25 -2.80 -32.65
C GLU A 635 -8.26 -3.41 -31.24
N ASP A 636 -7.98 -4.70 -31.14
CA ASP A 636 -7.88 -5.40 -29.86
C ASP A 636 -6.54 -6.15 -29.76
N VAL A 637 -6.15 -6.51 -28.54
CA VAL A 637 -4.95 -7.33 -28.27
C VAL A 637 -5.12 -8.78 -28.71
N THR A 638 -6.34 -9.19 -29.05
CA THR A 638 -6.66 -10.50 -29.67
C THR A 638 -7.34 -10.29 -31.03
N PRO A 639 -7.11 -11.17 -32.02
CA PRO A 639 -7.87 -11.15 -33.28
C PRO A 639 -9.35 -11.53 -33.09
N ASN A 640 -9.69 -12.18 -31.97
CA ASN A 640 -11.04 -12.64 -31.64
C ASN A 640 -11.51 -11.92 -30.36
N PRO A 641 -12.06 -10.70 -30.46
CA PRO A 641 -12.47 -9.92 -29.30
C PRO A 641 -13.68 -10.53 -28.58
N LEU A 642 -13.90 -10.10 -27.34
CA LEU A 642 -15.02 -10.52 -26.51
C LEU A 642 -16.34 -10.10 -27.18
N LEU A 643 -17.28 -11.03 -27.30
CA LEU A 643 -18.57 -10.77 -27.88
C LEU A 643 -19.49 -10.09 -26.85
N ILE A 644 -19.69 -8.79 -27.03
CA ILE A 644 -20.69 -8.00 -26.30
C ILE A 644 -21.80 -7.62 -27.28
N CYS A 645 -22.96 -8.28 -27.16
CA CYS A 645 -24.06 -8.12 -28.10
C CYS A 645 -25.42 -8.27 -27.41
N ARG A 646 -26.47 -7.91 -28.13
CA ARG A 646 -27.85 -8.14 -27.68
C ARG A 646 -28.13 -9.63 -27.60
N ASN A 647 -28.41 -10.13 -26.40
CA ASN A 647 -28.81 -11.50 -26.19
C ASN A 647 -30.25 -11.72 -26.73
N PRO A 648 -30.50 -12.70 -27.61
CA PRO A 648 -31.83 -12.94 -28.16
C PRO A 648 -32.89 -13.36 -27.12
N GLN A 649 -32.48 -13.96 -26.01
CA GLN A 649 -33.35 -14.49 -24.96
C GLN A 649 -33.73 -13.41 -23.95
N SER A 650 -32.75 -12.63 -23.46
CA SER A 650 -33.01 -11.57 -22.48
C SER A 650 -33.41 -10.25 -23.15
N GLY A 651 -33.05 -10.06 -24.42
CA GLY A 651 -33.26 -8.83 -25.16
C GLY A 651 -32.28 -7.70 -24.80
N PHE A 652 -31.35 -7.94 -23.87
CA PHE A 652 -30.40 -6.94 -23.38
C PHE A 652 -29.00 -7.10 -23.99
N VAL A 653 -28.23 -6.02 -24.04
CA VAL A 653 -26.80 -6.07 -24.39
C VAL A 653 -26.00 -6.60 -23.20
N GLU A 654 -25.36 -7.75 -23.41
CA GLU A 654 -24.68 -8.49 -22.35
C GLU A 654 -23.33 -9.06 -22.83
N ALA A 655 -22.45 -9.36 -21.87
CA ALA A 655 -21.25 -10.17 -22.07
C ALA A 655 -21.46 -11.57 -21.49
N SER A 656 -21.19 -12.61 -22.28
CA SER A 656 -21.33 -14.00 -21.84
C SER A 656 -20.09 -14.47 -21.09
N VAL A 657 -20.28 -15.06 -19.90
CA VAL A 657 -19.21 -15.74 -19.14
C VAL A 657 -18.59 -16.89 -19.93
N GLU A 658 -19.40 -17.64 -20.69
CA GLU A 658 -18.91 -18.75 -21.51
C GLU A 658 -18.01 -18.27 -22.65
N ASN A 659 -18.41 -17.18 -23.33
CA ASN A 659 -17.57 -16.57 -24.37
C ASN A 659 -16.28 -15.98 -23.77
N ALA A 660 -16.37 -15.29 -22.63
CA ALA A 660 -15.22 -14.78 -21.91
C ALA A 660 -14.24 -15.89 -21.49
N SER A 661 -14.75 -17.00 -20.97
CA SER A 661 -13.94 -18.17 -20.62
C SER A 661 -13.23 -18.76 -21.84
N ARG A 662 -13.95 -18.94 -22.95
CA ARG A 662 -13.37 -19.44 -24.21
C ARG A 662 -12.29 -18.53 -24.76
N LEU A 663 -12.50 -17.20 -24.71
CA LEU A 663 -11.52 -16.23 -25.17
C LEU A 663 -10.20 -16.34 -24.40
N VAL A 664 -10.26 -16.49 -23.07
CA VAL A 664 -9.06 -16.63 -22.24
C VAL A 664 -8.32 -17.94 -22.52
N HIS A 665 -9.05 -19.05 -22.65
CA HIS A 665 -8.47 -20.36 -22.97
C HIS A 665 -7.82 -20.38 -24.37
N ASP A 666 -8.49 -19.83 -25.37
CA ASP A 666 -8.02 -19.80 -26.77
C ASP A 666 -7.26 -18.49 -27.09
N PHE A 667 -6.77 -17.79 -26.06
CA PHE A 667 -6.23 -16.44 -26.23
C PHE A 667 -5.00 -16.43 -27.14
N GLN A 668 -5.05 -15.58 -28.17
CA GLN A 668 -3.95 -15.37 -29.09
C GLN A 668 -3.61 -13.90 -29.16
N VAL A 669 -2.34 -13.57 -28.93
CA VAL A 669 -1.86 -12.20 -29.02
C VAL A 669 -1.89 -11.74 -30.48
N ASN A 670 -2.64 -10.68 -30.76
CA ASN A 670 -2.64 -9.98 -32.04
C ASN A 670 -1.28 -9.30 -32.25
N GLN A 671 -0.43 -9.92 -33.06
CA GLN A 671 0.92 -9.43 -33.32
C GLN A 671 0.96 -8.05 -33.99
N LYS A 672 -0.14 -7.58 -34.60
CA LYS A 672 -0.19 -6.27 -35.26
C LYS A 672 -0.11 -5.09 -34.27
N VAL A 673 -0.59 -5.29 -33.04
CA VAL A 673 -0.59 -4.23 -32.02
C VAL A 673 0.62 -4.30 -31.09
N ILE A 674 1.47 -5.32 -31.22
CA ILE A 674 2.66 -5.51 -30.37
C ILE A 674 3.80 -4.61 -30.84
N SER A 675 4.33 -3.81 -29.93
CA SER A 675 5.46 -2.90 -30.17
C SER A 675 6.80 -3.59 -29.93
N TYR A 676 6.96 -4.29 -28.80
CA TYR A 676 8.12 -5.12 -28.49
C TYR A 676 7.81 -6.12 -27.37
N ILE A 677 8.70 -7.10 -27.21
CA ILE A 677 8.61 -8.15 -26.19
C ILE A 677 9.79 -8.00 -25.22
N ILE A 678 9.49 -8.05 -23.93
CA ILE A 678 10.45 -8.18 -22.84
C ILE A 678 10.62 -9.67 -22.58
N ALA A 679 11.81 -10.18 -22.86
CA ALA A 679 12.19 -11.58 -22.66
C ALA A 679 13.19 -11.73 -21.51
N GLU A 680 13.44 -12.98 -21.12
CA GLU A 680 14.43 -13.33 -20.11
C GLU A 680 15.83 -12.83 -20.49
N GLU A 681 16.53 -12.29 -19.51
CA GLU A 681 17.86 -11.74 -19.69
C GLU A 681 18.94 -12.60 -19.06
N LYS A 682 19.93 -12.94 -19.89
CA LYS A 682 21.09 -13.72 -19.44
C LYS A 682 22.10 -12.83 -18.75
N VAL A 683 22.51 -13.24 -17.56
CA VAL A 683 23.62 -12.63 -16.84
C VAL A 683 24.90 -13.36 -17.24
N ARG A 684 25.84 -12.64 -17.85
CA ARG A 684 27.18 -13.17 -18.15
C ARG A 684 28.03 -13.07 -16.89
N GLN A 685 28.68 -14.17 -16.53
CA GLN A 685 29.59 -14.24 -15.40
C GLN A 685 31.01 -14.53 -15.88
N TYR A 686 32.00 -13.80 -15.37
CA TYR A 686 33.42 -13.99 -15.69
C TYR A 686 34.34 -13.43 -14.61
N GLN A 687 35.58 -13.89 -14.58
CA GLN A 687 36.60 -13.35 -13.68
C GLN A 687 37.52 -12.36 -14.38
N TYR A 688 37.91 -11.31 -13.68
CA TYR A 688 38.87 -10.33 -14.17
C TYR A 688 39.93 -10.03 -13.11
N LYS A 689 41.20 -10.25 -13.46
CA LYS A 689 42.32 -10.04 -12.56
C LYS A 689 42.79 -8.59 -12.60
N VAL A 690 42.95 -7.98 -11.43
CA VAL A 690 43.52 -6.64 -11.26
C VAL A 690 44.72 -6.70 -10.33
N ASP A 691 45.86 -6.20 -10.82
CA ASP A 691 47.08 -6.07 -10.05
C ASP A 691 47.30 -4.61 -9.61
N LEU A 692 47.59 -4.42 -8.32
CA LEU A 692 47.90 -3.13 -7.71
C LEU A 692 49.03 -3.31 -6.70
N ASN A 693 50.21 -2.79 -7.04
CA ASN A 693 51.44 -2.95 -6.26
C ASN A 693 51.73 -4.44 -5.97
N ASN A 694 51.79 -4.84 -4.70
CA ASN A 694 52.02 -6.22 -4.28
C ASN A 694 50.72 -7.02 -4.05
N LEU A 695 49.56 -6.41 -4.32
CA LEU A 695 48.25 -7.02 -4.17
C LEU A 695 47.66 -7.35 -5.54
N SER A 696 46.96 -8.47 -5.61
CA SER A 696 46.26 -8.90 -6.82
C SER A 696 44.90 -9.44 -6.44
N CYS A 697 43.84 -9.07 -7.15
CA CYS A 697 42.50 -9.62 -6.92
C CYS A 697 41.93 -10.14 -8.24
N SER A 698 41.46 -11.39 -8.23
CA SER A 698 40.59 -11.91 -9.28
C SER A 698 39.16 -11.56 -8.92
N PHE A 699 38.59 -10.55 -9.57
CA PHE A 699 37.22 -10.11 -9.34
C PHE A 699 36.23 -11.01 -10.07
N GLU A 700 35.22 -11.48 -9.35
CA GLU A 700 34.02 -12.04 -9.95
C GLU A 700 33.13 -10.90 -10.49
N VAL A 701 32.88 -10.91 -11.80
CA VAL A 701 32.12 -9.87 -12.50
C VAL A 701 30.88 -10.48 -13.14
N ARG A 702 29.75 -9.80 -12.98
CA ARG A 702 28.47 -10.15 -13.61
C ARG A 702 28.00 -8.99 -14.48
N GLU A 703 27.54 -9.28 -15.69
CA GLU A 703 27.14 -8.28 -16.68
C GLU A 703 25.82 -8.66 -17.35
N THR A 704 24.91 -7.70 -17.52
CA THR A 704 23.67 -7.84 -18.30
C THR A 704 23.29 -6.49 -18.95
N GLY A 705 22.34 -6.53 -19.89
CA GLY A 705 21.75 -5.35 -20.52
C GLY A 705 22.39 -4.91 -21.83
N LEU A 706 22.17 -3.64 -22.17
CA LEU A 706 22.62 -3.05 -23.44
C LEU A 706 24.13 -3.21 -23.60
N LYS A 707 24.58 -3.42 -24.84
CA LYS A 707 26.02 -3.50 -25.17
C LYS A 707 26.65 -2.13 -25.42
N THR A 708 25.88 -1.06 -25.29
CA THR A 708 26.36 0.31 -25.48
C THR A 708 27.17 0.74 -24.26
N ASN A 709 28.19 1.57 -24.48
CA ASN A 709 29.03 2.10 -23.41
C ASN A 709 28.53 3.45 -22.88
N ASP A 710 27.42 3.99 -23.39
CA ASP A 710 26.98 5.35 -23.08
C ASP A 710 26.26 5.46 -21.72
N ASN A 711 25.63 4.37 -21.27
CA ASN A 711 24.95 4.29 -19.98
C ASN A 711 25.33 3.01 -19.25
N VAL A 712 26.33 3.09 -18.38
CA VAL A 712 26.86 1.95 -17.63
C VAL A 712 26.63 2.14 -16.13
N LEU A 713 25.97 1.17 -15.50
CA LEU A 713 25.73 1.12 -14.06
C LEU A 713 26.65 0.07 -13.43
N VAL A 714 27.42 0.45 -12.41
CA VAL A 714 28.30 -0.46 -11.66
C VAL A 714 27.83 -0.58 -10.22
N PHE A 715 27.49 -1.79 -9.80
CA PHE A 715 26.87 -2.10 -8.52
C PHE A 715 27.88 -2.68 -7.51
N LEU A 716 27.94 -2.09 -6.32
CA LEU A 716 28.86 -2.44 -5.23
C LEU A 716 28.05 -2.83 -3.98
N HIS A 717 28.19 -4.08 -3.53
CA HIS A 717 27.46 -4.61 -2.38
C HIS A 717 28.06 -4.18 -1.02
N GLY A 718 27.31 -4.45 0.06
CA GLY A 718 27.74 -4.23 1.44
C GLY A 718 28.60 -5.38 2.00
N PHE A 719 29.11 -5.26 3.23
CA PHE A 719 29.84 -6.36 3.88
C PHE A 719 28.97 -7.63 3.97
N LEU A 720 29.57 -8.80 3.68
CA LEU A 720 28.92 -10.12 3.48
C LEU A 720 27.99 -10.26 2.27
N GLY A 721 27.68 -9.17 1.56
CA GLY A 721 26.91 -9.26 0.31
C GLY A 721 27.74 -9.85 -0.84
N THR A 722 27.10 -10.01 -1.99
CA THR A 722 27.77 -10.36 -3.26
C THR A 722 27.15 -9.60 -4.42
N GLY A 723 27.73 -9.71 -5.61
CA GLY A 723 27.15 -9.20 -6.85
C GLY A 723 25.80 -9.83 -7.21
N GLU A 724 25.45 -11.00 -6.64
CA GLU A 724 24.14 -11.65 -6.81
C GLU A 724 22.99 -10.80 -6.23
N ASP A 725 23.26 -10.06 -5.14
CA ASP A 725 22.26 -9.22 -4.47
C ASP A 725 21.66 -8.15 -5.40
N TRP A 726 22.34 -7.84 -6.50
CA TRP A 726 21.95 -6.83 -7.48
C TRP A 726 21.25 -7.38 -8.71
N ILE A 727 21.26 -8.70 -8.97
CA ILE A 727 20.85 -9.25 -10.27
C ILE A 727 19.43 -8.81 -10.67
N ASN A 728 18.47 -8.87 -9.75
CA ASN A 728 17.09 -8.49 -10.05
C ASN A 728 16.96 -7.00 -10.39
N ILE A 729 17.71 -6.14 -9.70
CA ILE A 729 17.77 -4.70 -10.01
C ILE A 729 18.52 -4.48 -11.34
N MET A 730 19.62 -5.17 -11.60
CA MET A 730 20.38 -5.08 -12.86
C MET A 730 19.52 -5.47 -14.07
N LYS A 731 18.80 -6.58 -13.98
CA LYS A 731 17.85 -7.06 -14.99
C LYS A 731 16.64 -6.14 -15.16
N THR A 732 16.41 -5.21 -14.24
CA THR A 732 15.39 -4.17 -14.39
C THR A 732 15.89 -3.04 -15.31
N PHE A 733 17.16 -2.62 -15.17
CA PHE A 733 17.76 -1.51 -15.91
C PHE A 733 18.44 -1.90 -17.23
N SER A 734 18.64 -3.17 -17.45
CA SER A 734 19.25 -3.77 -18.65
C SER A 734 18.63 -3.36 -20.00
N GLY A 735 17.35 -3.00 -20.04
CA GLY A 735 16.70 -2.44 -21.23
C GLY A 735 17.15 -1.01 -21.58
N SER A 736 17.74 -0.28 -20.62
CA SER A 736 18.16 1.12 -20.76
C SER A 736 19.62 1.38 -20.41
N ALA A 737 20.33 0.39 -19.86
CA ALA A 737 21.71 0.50 -19.43
C ALA A 737 22.47 -0.84 -19.50
N LYS A 738 23.79 -0.75 -19.65
CA LYS A 738 24.69 -1.86 -19.33
C LYS A 738 24.85 -1.94 -17.83
N CYS A 739 24.53 -3.06 -17.22
CA CYS A 739 24.59 -3.25 -15.77
C CYS A 739 25.70 -4.23 -15.40
N ILE A 740 26.56 -3.84 -14.47
CA ILE A 740 27.70 -4.64 -14.00
C ILE A 740 27.66 -4.72 -12.47
N SER A 741 27.68 -5.92 -11.89
CA SER A 741 27.99 -6.09 -10.46
C SER A 741 29.32 -6.80 -10.29
N VAL A 742 29.96 -6.57 -9.15
CA VAL A 742 31.22 -7.20 -8.77
C VAL A 742 31.14 -7.75 -7.36
N ASP A 743 31.72 -8.93 -7.14
CA ASP A 743 32.02 -9.35 -5.77
C ASP A 743 33.24 -8.54 -5.29
N LEU A 744 33.11 -7.82 -4.18
CA LEU A 744 34.22 -7.09 -3.56
C LEU A 744 35.28 -8.10 -3.08
N PRO A 745 36.55 -7.69 -2.92
CA PRO A 745 37.61 -8.62 -2.56
C PRO A 745 37.28 -9.41 -1.29
N GLY A 746 37.57 -10.71 -1.30
CA GLY A 746 37.27 -11.63 -0.19
C GLY A 746 35.80 -11.98 0.00
N HIS A 747 34.89 -11.47 -0.84
CA HIS A 747 33.46 -11.82 -0.81
C HIS A 747 33.11 -12.68 -2.02
N GLY A 748 32.06 -13.49 -1.87
CA GLY A 748 31.54 -14.33 -2.95
C GLY A 748 32.65 -15.17 -3.58
N LYS A 749 32.86 -15.01 -4.90
CA LYS A 749 33.90 -15.72 -5.66
C LYS A 749 35.14 -14.89 -5.97
N SER A 750 35.23 -13.65 -5.47
CA SER A 750 36.40 -12.79 -5.67
C SER A 750 37.56 -13.21 -4.77
N ILE A 751 38.72 -13.49 -5.35
CA ILE A 751 39.88 -14.03 -4.65
C ILE A 751 40.98 -12.97 -4.53
N LEU A 752 41.40 -12.69 -3.30
CA LEU A 752 42.51 -11.78 -3.02
C LEU A 752 43.83 -12.56 -2.85
N HIS A 753 44.85 -12.16 -3.60
CA HIS A 753 46.20 -12.72 -3.61
C HIS A 753 47.23 -11.67 -3.15
N GLY A 754 48.31 -12.11 -2.50
CA GLY A 754 49.41 -11.24 -2.05
C GLY A 754 49.68 -11.23 -0.54
N VAL A 755 49.12 -12.17 0.22
CA VAL A 755 49.28 -12.26 1.68
C VAL A 755 50.63 -12.90 2.05
N LYS A 756 51.70 -12.10 2.15
CA LYS A 756 52.91 -12.46 2.90
C LYS A 756 53.51 -11.22 3.59
N GLY A 757 53.09 -10.96 4.83
CA GLY A 757 53.73 -9.96 5.68
C GLY A 757 53.12 -9.93 7.09
N ALA A 758 53.88 -10.36 8.08
CA ALA A 758 53.55 -10.28 9.50
C ALA A 758 53.81 -8.86 10.03
N GLY A 759 52.89 -7.93 9.75
CA GLY A 759 52.87 -6.58 10.33
C GLY A 759 51.57 -6.33 11.10
N GLU A 760 51.64 -5.53 12.17
CA GLU A 760 50.53 -5.27 13.11
C GLU A 760 49.41 -4.34 12.55
N GLU A 761 49.60 -3.72 11.38
CA GLU A 761 48.61 -2.83 10.74
C GLU A 761 47.91 -3.54 9.55
N PRO A 762 46.57 -3.41 9.40
CA PRO A 762 45.87 -3.98 8.25
C PRO A 762 46.28 -3.28 6.95
N TRP A 763 46.83 -4.03 5.99
CA TRP A 763 47.29 -3.50 4.70
C TRP A 763 46.16 -3.20 3.70
N LEU A 764 44.92 -3.59 4.00
CA LEU A 764 43.74 -3.26 3.21
C LEU A 764 43.11 -1.97 3.74
N SER A 765 42.76 -1.06 2.84
CA SER A 765 42.10 0.21 3.18
C SER A 765 41.03 0.54 2.15
N LEU A 766 40.19 1.53 2.47
CA LEU A 766 39.15 2.02 1.54
C LEU A 766 39.77 2.51 0.23
N GLU A 767 40.90 3.19 0.32
CA GLU A 767 41.66 3.77 -0.79
C GLU A 767 42.19 2.68 -1.73
N ILE A 768 42.83 1.65 -1.17
CA ILE A 768 43.36 0.53 -1.97
C ILE A 768 42.24 -0.17 -2.72
N ILE A 769 41.10 -0.44 -2.06
CA ILE A 769 39.95 -1.06 -2.73
C ILE A 769 39.37 -0.16 -3.80
N ALA A 770 39.26 1.15 -3.54
CA ALA A 770 38.79 2.12 -4.53
C ALA A 770 39.73 2.19 -5.75
N ASP A 771 41.05 2.13 -5.57
CA ASP A 771 42.04 2.08 -6.65
C ASP A 771 41.92 0.81 -7.49
N MET A 772 41.75 -0.35 -6.85
CA MET A 772 41.55 -1.62 -7.55
C MET A 772 40.26 -1.61 -8.38
N LEU A 773 39.17 -1.11 -7.81
CA LEU A 773 37.90 -0.96 -8.50
C LEU A 773 37.98 0.08 -9.63
N HIS A 774 38.70 1.18 -9.43
CA HIS A 774 38.93 2.18 -10.47
C HIS A 774 39.66 1.56 -11.66
N LYS A 775 40.72 0.79 -11.42
CA LYS A 775 41.43 0.01 -12.46
C LYS A 775 40.51 -0.99 -13.14
N LEU A 776 39.72 -1.76 -12.38
CA LEU A 776 38.76 -2.72 -12.93
C LEU A 776 37.77 -2.03 -13.88
N ILE A 777 37.10 -0.99 -13.38
CA ILE A 777 36.07 -0.22 -14.10
C ILE A 777 36.66 0.39 -15.38
N HIS A 778 37.88 0.89 -15.34
CA HIS A 778 38.55 1.42 -16.54
C HIS A 778 38.66 0.39 -17.67
N HIS A 779 38.83 -0.90 -17.35
CA HIS A 779 38.91 -1.97 -18.33
C HIS A 779 37.55 -2.47 -18.80
N ILE A 780 36.60 -2.66 -17.88
CA ILE A 780 35.30 -3.28 -18.22
C ILE A 780 34.26 -2.26 -18.73
N ALA A 781 34.49 -0.97 -18.49
CA ALA A 781 33.63 0.13 -18.92
C ALA A 781 34.47 1.34 -19.37
N PRO A 782 34.73 1.51 -20.68
CA PRO A 782 35.59 2.58 -21.19
C PRO A 782 35.04 4.01 -20.97
N ALA A 783 33.73 4.19 -20.99
CA ALA A 783 33.08 5.49 -20.76
C ALA A 783 32.95 5.84 -19.26
N LYS A 784 32.33 6.98 -18.94
CA LYS A 784 31.95 7.30 -17.55
C LYS A 784 30.86 6.34 -17.08
N VAL A 785 30.87 6.01 -15.79
CA VAL A 785 29.90 5.08 -15.18
C VAL A 785 29.08 5.76 -14.10
N THR A 786 27.87 5.28 -13.85
CA THR A 786 27.12 5.59 -12.63
C THR A 786 27.38 4.49 -11.61
N LEU A 787 27.86 4.85 -10.41
CA LEU A 787 28.10 3.89 -9.33
C LEU A 787 26.85 3.73 -8.49
N VAL A 788 26.50 2.50 -8.13
CA VAL A 788 25.39 2.17 -7.23
C VAL A 788 25.97 1.39 -6.07
N GLY A 789 26.00 1.97 -4.88
CA GLY A 789 26.62 1.35 -3.72
C GLY A 789 25.64 1.15 -2.58
N TYR A 790 25.71 0.00 -1.91
CA TYR A 790 25.01 -0.26 -0.65
C TYR A 790 26.00 -0.36 0.53
N SER A 791 25.72 0.35 1.62
CA SER A 791 26.46 0.28 2.90
C SER A 791 27.98 0.42 2.71
N MET A 792 28.77 -0.65 2.82
CA MET A 792 30.21 -0.62 2.50
C MET A 792 30.49 -0.19 1.06
N GLY A 793 29.78 -0.74 0.08
CA GLY A 793 29.86 -0.33 -1.32
C GLY A 793 29.47 1.13 -1.55
N ALA A 794 28.52 1.67 -0.76
CA ALA A 794 28.18 3.10 -0.80
C ALA A 794 29.34 3.98 -0.32
N ARG A 795 30.08 3.56 0.72
CA ARG A 795 31.27 4.30 1.21
C ARG A 795 32.37 4.33 0.15
N ILE A 796 32.60 3.19 -0.51
CA ILE A 796 33.55 3.08 -1.63
C ILE A 796 33.10 3.99 -2.78
N ALA A 797 31.84 3.90 -3.20
CA ALA A 797 31.30 4.71 -4.30
C ALA A 797 31.40 6.22 -4.02
N LEU A 798 31.12 6.65 -2.78
CA LEU A 798 31.28 8.04 -2.37
C LEU A 798 32.75 8.49 -2.42
N TYR A 799 33.68 7.65 -1.93
CA TYR A 799 35.11 7.94 -2.04
C TYR A 799 35.54 8.08 -3.50
N MET A 800 35.09 7.18 -4.37
CA MET A 800 35.38 7.23 -5.81
C MET A 800 34.77 8.46 -6.49
N ALA A 801 33.59 8.93 -6.06
CA ALA A 801 33.00 10.17 -6.57
C ALA A 801 33.90 11.38 -6.30
N LEU A 802 34.50 11.44 -5.11
CA LEU A 802 35.34 12.54 -4.68
C LEU A 802 36.75 12.48 -5.29
N LYS A 803 37.34 11.28 -5.44
CA LYS A 803 38.71 11.12 -5.96
C LYS A 803 38.80 10.88 -7.46
N PHE A 804 37.81 10.20 -8.04
CA PHE A 804 37.77 9.79 -9.46
C PHE A 804 36.55 10.37 -10.19
N GLY A 805 36.19 11.61 -9.90
CA GLY A 805 35.02 12.28 -10.48
C GLY A 805 35.03 12.37 -12.01
N THR A 806 36.21 12.32 -12.65
CA THR A 806 36.34 12.30 -14.11
C THR A 806 35.80 11.01 -14.75
N LYS A 807 35.79 9.89 -14.01
CA LYS A 807 35.29 8.59 -14.46
C LYS A 807 33.84 8.32 -14.03
N THR A 808 33.27 9.19 -13.19
CA THR A 808 31.97 8.96 -12.55
C THR A 808 30.93 9.95 -13.07
N LYS A 809 29.85 9.46 -13.68
CA LYS A 809 28.73 10.27 -14.19
C LYS A 809 27.78 10.69 -13.08
N GLY A 810 27.53 9.81 -12.12
CA GLY A 810 26.69 10.02 -10.94
C GLY A 810 26.87 8.88 -9.94
N VAL A 811 26.36 9.04 -8.71
CA VAL A 811 26.40 7.97 -7.69
C VAL A 811 25.08 7.83 -6.94
N VAL A 812 24.64 6.59 -6.79
CA VAL A 812 23.53 6.20 -5.91
C VAL A 812 24.09 5.57 -4.64
N LEU A 813 23.76 6.14 -3.49
CA LEU A 813 24.25 5.76 -2.17
C LEU A 813 23.11 5.22 -1.31
N ILE A 814 23.01 3.91 -1.16
CA ILE A 814 22.00 3.26 -0.33
C ILE A 814 22.61 2.98 1.05
N SER A 815 22.13 3.67 2.07
CA SER A 815 22.60 3.56 3.45
C SER A 815 24.13 3.79 3.56
N GLY A 816 24.64 4.80 2.87
CA GLY A 816 26.05 5.19 2.84
C GLY A 816 26.46 6.17 3.96
N SER A 817 27.77 6.34 4.17
CA SER A 817 28.32 7.31 5.13
C SER A 817 29.68 7.86 4.70
N PRO A 818 29.95 9.17 4.90
CA PRO A 818 31.25 9.77 4.65
C PRO A 818 32.30 9.44 5.73
N GLY A 819 31.94 8.67 6.77
CA GLY A 819 32.85 8.29 7.86
C GLY A 819 32.56 9.01 9.17
N LEU A 820 33.35 8.71 10.21
CA LEU A 820 33.25 9.35 11.52
C LEU A 820 34.15 10.60 11.57
N LYS A 821 33.65 11.71 12.13
CA LYS A 821 34.39 12.98 12.23
C LYS A 821 35.47 12.93 13.31
N ASP A 822 35.14 12.40 14.48
CA ASP A 822 35.99 12.50 15.66
C ASP A 822 36.95 11.31 15.79
N LYS A 823 38.20 11.63 16.18
CA LYS A 823 39.28 10.63 16.29
C LYS A 823 39.00 9.54 17.32
N LEU A 824 38.35 9.89 18.44
CA LEU A 824 38.06 8.93 19.51
C LEU A 824 37.03 7.88 19.06
N SER A 825 35.90 8.29 18.48
CA SER A 825 34.89 7.36 17.96
C SER A 825 35.46 6.52 16.82
N ARG A 826 36.38 7.07 16.02
CA ARG A 826 37.13 6.30 15.02
C ARG A 826 37.96 5.18 15.65
N GLN A 827 38.74 5.48 16.69
CA GLN A 827 39.53 4.48 17.42
C GLN A 827 38.64 3.41 18.07
N ILE A 828 37.57 3.83 18.75
CA ILE A 828 36.59 2.91 19.36
C ILE A 828 35.96 2.01 18.29
N ARG A 829 35.63 2.58 17.12
CA ARG A 829 35.01 1.83 16.04
C ARG A 829 35.98 0.82 15.40
N ALA A 830 37.23 1.23 15.16
CA ALA A 830 38.27 0.35 14.64
C ALA A 830 38.50 -0.86 15.56
N ALA A 831 38.69 -0.63 16.86
CA ALA A 831 38.87 -1.70 17.84
C ALA A 831 37.68 -2.68 17.89
N LYS A 832 36.44 -2.17 17.77
CA LYS A 832 35.24 -3.02 17.69
C LYS A 832 35.20 -3.88 16.42
N ASP A 833 35.55 -3.31 15.28
CA ASP A 833 35.55 -4.04 14.01
C ASP A 833 36.72 -5.05 13.95
N ASP A 834 37.86 -4.77 14.60
CA ASP A 834 38.97 -5.74 14.74
C ASP A 834 38.59 -6.92 15.63
N SER A 835 37.95 -6.65 16.77
CA SER A 835 37.44 -7.71 17.65
C SER A 835 36.46 -8.62 16.91
N ARG A 836 35.62 -8.04 16.04
CA ARG A 836 34.70 -8.79 15.18
C ARG A 836 35.42 -9.59 14.09
N ALA A 837 36.43 -8.99 13.45
CA ALA A 837 37.27 -9.67 12.47
C ALA A 837 37.97 -10.89 13.09
N LEU A 838 38.54 -10.73 14.28
CA LEU A 838 39.13 -11.83 15.04
C LEU A 838 38.10 -12.89 15.41
N ALA A 839 36.86 -12.51 15.74
CA ALA A 839 35.79 -13.47 16.02
C ALA A 839 35.40 -14.31 14.80
N ILE A 840 35.44 -13.76 13.57
CA ILE A 840 35.24 -14.54 12.34
C ILE A 840 36.28 -15.65 12.25
N ILE A 841 37.55 -15.33 12.50
CA ILE A 841 38.65 -16.30 12.43
C ILE A 841 38.57 -17.32 13.57
N ALA A 842 38.30 -16.87 14.80
CA ALA A 842 38.35 -17.71 15.98
C ALA A 842 37.12 -18.62 16.15
N HIS A 843 35.95 -18.18 15.71
CA HIS A 843 34.66 -18.83 15.98
C HIS A 843 33.87 -19.20 14.73
N GLY A 844 34.38 -18.85 13.54
CA GLY A 844 33.75 -19.13 12.26
C GLY A 844 32.57 -18.21 11.93
N LEU A 845 32.11 -18.32 10.69
CA LEU A 845 31.11 -17.40 10.13
C LEU A 845 29.72 -17.58 10.74
N GLN A 846 29.32 -18.79 11.15
CA GLN A 846 27.97 -19.06 11.68
C GLN A 846 27.67 -18.26 12.97
N LEU A 847 28.60 -18.31 13.94
CA LEU A 847 28.47 -17.57 15.20
C LEU A 847 28.55 -16.06 14.94
N PHE A 848 29.41 -15.64 14.02
CA PHE A 848 29.50 -14.25 13.60
C PHE A 848 28.18 -13.74 13.00
N LEU A 849 27.57 -14.45 12.04
CA LEU A 849 26.30 -14.07 11.42
C LEU A 849 25.19 -13.94 12.46
N SER A 850 25.10 -14.90 13.37
CA SER A 850 24.10 -14.90 14.45
C SER A 850 24.22 -13.65 15.33
N SER A 851 25.44 -13.30 15.74
CA SER A 851 25.69 -12.09 16.53
C SER A 851 25.51 -10.80 15.72
N TRP A 852 26.01 -10.77 14.49
CA TRP A 852 25.96 -9.62 13.60
C TRP A 852 24.52 -9.21 13.30
N TYR A 853 23.69 -10.17 12.87
CA TYR A 853 22.31 -9.95 12.52
C TYR A 853 21.36 -9.84 13.72
N ALA A 854 21.81 -10.13 14.95
CA ALA A 854 21.06 -9.82 16.17
C ALA A 854 21.05 -8.32 16.51
N GLY A 855 22.00 -7.54 15.97
CA GLY A 855 22.11 -6.10 16.25
C GLY A 855 20.89 -5.27 15.80
N GLU A 856 20.65 -4.14 16.45
CA GLU A 856 19.46 -3.30 16.21
C GLU A 856 19.33 -2.81 14.76
N LEU A 857 20.46 -2.60 14.06
CA LEU A 857 20.50 -2.18 12.66
C LEU A 857 19.70 -3.11 11.72
N TRP A 858 19.65 -4.40 12.05
CA TRP A 858 19.02 -5.43 11.22
C TRP A 858 17.61 -5.77 11.65
N ARG A 859 17.02 -5.02 12.61
CA ARG A 859 15.69 -5.31 13.15
C ARG A 859 14.62 -5.44 12.07
N SER A 860 14.61 -4.53 11.09
CA SER A 860 13.65 -4.56 9.98
C SER A 860 13.91 -5.76 9.06
N LEU A 861 15.17 -5.95 8.65
CA LEU A 861 15.56 -7.09 7.81
C LEU A 861 15.25 -8.46 8.46
N ARG A 862 15.37 -8.61 9.78
CA ARG A 862 14.98 -9.85 10.50
C ARG A 862 13.49 -10.18 10.39
N SER A 863 12.64 -9.17 10.15
CA SER A 863 11.20 -9.38 9.94
C SER A 863 10.84 -9.66 8.48
N HIS A 864 11.82 -9.58 7.57
CA HIS A 864 11.62 -9.88 6.16
C HIS A 864 11.44 -11.40 5.94
N PRO A 865 10.48 -11.85 5.11
CA PRO A 865 10.17 -13.27 4.95
C PRO A 865 11.33 -14.05 4.35
N LEU A 866 12.09 -13.43 3.44
CA LEU A 866 13.27 -14.04 2.82
C LEU A 866 14.55 -13.93 3.69
N PHE A 867 14.45 -13.49 4.95
CA PHE A 867 15.62 -13.29 5.82
C PHE A 867 16.51 -14.53 5.92
N ASN A 868 15.91 -15.71 6.12
CA ASN A 868 16.67 -16.96 6.26
C ASN A 868 17.42 -17.34 4.96
N GLN A 869 16.82 -17.10 3.80
CA GLN A 869 17.46 -17.32 2.50
C GLN A 869 18.65 -16.37 2.32
N ILE A 870 18.48 -15.09 2.69
CA ILE A 870 19.55 -14.10 2.69
C ILE A 870 20.70 -14.58 3.58
N ILE A 871 20.46 -14.95 4.84
CA ILE A 871 21.52 -15.44 5.75
C ILE A 871 22.20 -16.70 5.21
N THR A 872 21.45 -17.63 4.63
CA THR A 872 21.99 -18.85 4.02
C THR A 872 22.97 -18.51 2.90
N SER A 873 22.67 -17.50 2.07
CA SER A 873 23.61 -17.03 1.04
C SER A 873 24.88 -16.41 1.64
N ARG A 874 24.78 -15.66 2.75
CA ARG A 874 25.95 -15.08 3.44
C ARG A 874 26.86 -16.16 4.00
N PHE A 875 26.30 -17.29 4.40
CA PHE A 875 27.06 -18.41 4.95
C PHE A 875 27.91 -19.15 3.90
N GLN A 876 27.66 -18.95 2.61
CA GLN A 876 28.42 -19.56 1.51
C GLN A 876 29.81 -18.92 1.28
N HIS A 877 30.26 -18.03 2.16
CA HIS A 877 31.61 -17.46 2.03
C HIS A 877 32.65 -18.37 2.66
N ASP A 878 33.62 -18.78 1.85
CA ASP A 878 34.65 -19.74 2.28
C ASP A 878 35.95 -19.06 2.75
N ASP A 879 36.26 -17.86 2.26
CA ASP A 879 37.49 -17.13 2.60
C ASP A 879 37.31 -16.22 3.83
N MET A 880 37.24 -16.85 5.00
CA MET A 880 37.12 -16.16 6.29
C MET A 880 38.28 -15.19 6.56
N GLN A 881 39.49 -15.51 6.08
CA GLN A 881 40.68 -14.68 6.28
C GLN A 881 40.53 -13.34 5.56
N SER A 882 40.18 -13.37 4.28
CA SER A 882 39.96 -12.14 3.50
C SER A 882 38.75 -11.37 3.99
N LEU A 883 37.67 -12.03 4.42
CA LEU A 883 36.53 -11.35 5.03
C LEU A 883 36.88 -10.60 6.30
N ALA A 884 37.62 -11.22 7.21
CA ALA A 884 38.07 -10.59 8.45
C ALA A 884 38.96 -9.38 8.14
N GLN A 885 39.87 -9.51 7.16
CA GLN A 885 40.72 -8.42 6.71
C GLN A 885 39.91 -7.28 6.08
N MET A 886 38.89 -7.57 5.28
CA MET A 886 38.00 -6.55 4.72
C MET A 886 37.21 -5.83 5.81
N LEU A 887 36.70 -6.55 6.82
CA LEU A 887 35.97 -5.94 7.94
C LEU A 887 36.85 -4.99 8.75
N SER A 888 38.08 -5.42 9.07
CA SER A 888 39.05 -4.61 9.81
C SER A 888 39.58 -3.44 8.97
N GLY A 889 40.10 -3.72 7.77
CA GLY A 889 40.73 -2.74 6.89
C GLY A 889 39.77 -1.64 6.40
N LEU A 890 38.53 -2.01 6.05
CA LEU A 890 37.51 -1.05 5.62
C LEU A 890 36.62 -0.60 6.79
N SER A 891 37.05 -0.79 8.04
CA SER A 891 36.35 -0.25 9.21
C SER A 891 36.07 1.24 9.02
N ILE A 892 34.86 1.68 9.39
CA ILE A 892 34.50 3.11 9.39
C ILE A 892 35.42 3.90 10.34
N GLY A 893 36.03 3.23 11.33
CA GLY A 893 37.04 3.84 12.19
C GLY A 893 38.34 4.19 11.46
N ARG A 894 38.73 3.38 10.47
CA ARG A 894 39.94 3.60 9.66
C ARG A 894 39.68 4.48 8.45
N GLN A 895 38.50 4.42 7.86
CA GLN A 895 38.08 5.30 6.76
C GLN A 895 38.38 6.79 7.09
N PRO A 896 38.99 7.55 6.17
CA PRO A 896 39.10 9.00 6.29
C PRO A 896 37.72 9.66 6.37
N SER A 897 37.61 10.72 7.17
CA SER A 897 36.40 11.53 7.23
C SER A 897 36.26 12.33 5.93
N LEU A 898 35.28 11.98 5.11
CA LEU A 898 34.99 12.66 3.84
C LEU A 898 34.09 13.90 4.02
N TRP A 899 33.70 14.23 5.25
CA TRP A 899 32.77 15.34 5.54
C TRP A 899 33.26 16.69 5.02
N GLU A 900 34.57 16.98 5.13
CA GLU A 900 35.17 18.23 4.67
C GLU A 900 35.36 18.26 3.14
N GLU A 901 35.27 17.10 2.48
CA GLU A 901 35.38 16.98 1.02
C GLU A 901 34.02 17.10 0.32
N LEU A 902 32.92 16.79 1.03
CA LEU A 902 31.55 16.86 0.48
C LEU A 902 31.21 18.20 -0.18
N PRO A 903 31.54 19.39 0.40
CA PRO A 903 31.25 20.68 -0.25
C PRO A 903 31.89 20.85 -1.64
N ASN A 904 32.93 20.06 -1.95
CA ASN A 904 33.63 20.10 -3.23
C ASN A 904 33.17 19.00 -4.21
N CYS A 905 32.19 18.18 -3.84
CA CYS A 905 31.68 17.13 -4.71
C CYS A 905 30.96 17.73 -5.92
N ARG A 906 31.46 17.44 -7.13
CA ARG A 906 30.83 17.87 -8.39
C ARG A 906 30.03 16.77 -9.08
N VAL A 907 30.13 15.54 -8.57
CA VAL A 907 29.41 14.38 -9.10
C VAL A 907 27.99 14.38 -8.52
N PRO A 908 26.93 14.30 -9.34
CA PRO A 908 25.56 14.16 -8.87
C PRO A 908 25.38 12.97 -7.92
N LEU A 909 24.64 13.15 -6.82
CA LEU A 909 24.46 12.12 -5.78
C LEU A 909 22.96 11.89 -5.51
N LEU A 910 22.52 10.65 -5.59
CA LEU A 910 21.24 10.18 -5.04
C LEU A 910 21.52 9.44 -3.72
N ILE A 911 21.11 10.01 -2.59
CA ILE A 911 21.32 9.46 -1.26
C ILE A 911 20.01 8.81 -0.80
N MET A 912 20.05 7.53 -0.48
CA MET A 912 18.86 6.75 -0.11
C MET A 912 19.03 6.12 1.27
N HIS A 913 17.95 6.06 2.04
CA HIS A 913 17.91 5.33 3.31
C HIS A 913 16.51 4.78 3.59
N GLY A 914 16.42 3.69 4.36
CA GLY A 914 15.13 3.19 4.82
C GLY A 914 14.51 4.11 5.88
N GLU A 915 13.17 4.20 5.89
CA GLU A 915 12.37 4.94 6.87
C GLU A 915 12.67 4.49 8.31
N LYS A 916 12.87 3.19 8.52
CA LYS A 916 13.16 2.61 9.83
C LYS A 916 14.65 2.75 10.23
N ASP A 917 15.52 3.23 9.33
CA ASP A 917 16.94 3.47 9.62
C ASP A 917 17.19 4.90 10.11
N THR A 918 16.85 5.14 11.37
CA THR A 918 16.98 6.45 12.02
C THR A 918 18.42 7.00 12.01
N LYS A 919 19.43 6.12 12.01
CA LYS A 919 20.83 6.52 11.98
C LYS A 919 21.20 7.05 10.61
N PHE A 920 20.90 6.30 9.55
CA PHE A 920 21.27 6.71 8.19
C PHE A 920 20.37 7.82 7.65
N ARG A 921 19.14 7.98 8.14
CA ARG A 921 18.34 9.20 7.93
C ARG A 921 19.08 10.46 8.38
N LYS A 922 19.61 10.46 9.61
CA LYS A 922 20.39 11.59 10.14
C LYS A 922 21.68 11.84 9.35
N ILE A 923 22.37 10.77 8.94
CA ILE A 923 23.59 10.87 8.13
C ILE A 923 23.26 11.45 6.75
N ALA A 924 22.23 10.96 6.07
CA ALA A 924 21.81 11.43 4.76
C ALA A 924 21.44 12.92 4.78
N GLN A 925 20.66 13.35 5.77
CA GLN A 925 20.33 14.77 5.94
C GLN A 925 21.58 15.62 6.19
N ALA A 926 22.50 15.16 7.04
CA ALA A 926 23.75 15.87 7.30
C ALA A 926 24.66 15.94 6.07
N MET A 927 24.70 14.88 5.24
CA MET A 927 25.44 14.87 3.98
C MET A 927 24.85 15.90 3.01
N MET A 928 23.53 15.93 2.87
CA MET A 928 22.85 16.89 2.00
C MET A 928 23.13 18.34 2.44
N ASN A 929 23.08 18.62 3.74
CA ASN A 929 23.42 19.94 4.27
C ASN A 929 24.88 20.33 3.97
N ALA A 930 25.82 19.39 4.10
CA ALA A 930 27.22 19.63 3.78
C ALA A 930 27.42 19.90 2.27
N LEU A 931 26.78 19.11 1.40
CA LEU A 931 26.81 19.31 -0.06
C LEU A 931 26.27 20.69 -0.46
N CYS A 932 25.15 21.12 0.14
CA CYS A 932 24.54 22.43 -0.15
C CYS A 932 25.41 23.61 0.28
N SER A 933 26.31 23.45 1.25
CA SER A 933 27.21 24.51 1.73
C SER A 933 28.36 24.86 0.76
N GLY A 934 28.56 24.08 -0.32
CA GLY A 934 29.62 24.28 -1.29
C GLY A 934 29.44 25.46 -2.26
N LEU A 935 30.52 26.17 -2.59
CA LEU A 935 30.54 27.26 -3.57
C LEU A 935 30.23 26.73 -5.00
N GLY A 936 29.10 27.16 -5.56
CA GLY A 936 28.64 26.80 -6.90
C GLY A 936 27.78 25.53 -6.96
N SER A 937 27.14 25.13 -5.86
CA SER A 937 26.12 24.09 -5.87
C SER A 937 24.93 24.56 -6.70
N LYS A 938 24.75 24.00 -7.89
CA LYS A 938 23.41 23.97 -8.49
C LYS A 938 22.58 23.10 -7.55
N HIS A 939 21.60 23.69 -6.87
CA HIS A 939 20.71 22.98 -5.93
C HIS A 939 20.03 21.74 -6.54
N ASP A 940 20.05 21.58 -7.88
CA ASP A 940 19.31 20.55 -8.62
C ASP A 940 20.03 19.21 -8.87
N ILE A 941 21.29 19.02 -8.48
CA ILE A 941 22.05 17.79 -8.84
C ILE A 941 22.14 16.71 -7.75
N HIS A 942 21.72 17.01 -6.52
CA HIS A 942 21.74 16.07 -5.40
C HIS A 942 20.32 15.82 -4.88
N GLU A 943 20.02 14.60 -4.47
CA GLU A 943 18.70 14.21 -3.95
C GLU A 943 18.86 13.29 -2.73
N VAL A 944 17.94 13.43 -1.76
CA VAL A 944 17.76 12.47 -0.66
C VAL A 944 16.39 11.81 -0.80
N VAL A 945 16.34 10.49 -0.74
CA VAL A 945 15.09 9.71 -0.80
C VAL A 945 14.99 8.78 0.41
N GLU A 946 13.90 8.92 1.15
CA GLU A 946 13.50 7.97 2.19
C GLU A 946 12.69 6.83 1.56
N VAL A 947 13.05 5.59 1.85
CA VAL A 947 12.40 4.38 1.32
C VAL A 947 11.43 3.84 2.37
N PRO A 948 10.13 3.71 2.06
CA PRO A 948 9.12 3.36 3.06
C PRO A 948 9.27 1.94 3.56
N ASN A 949 8.85 1.72 4.81
CA ASN A 949 8.66 0.40 5.44
C ASN A 949 9.90 -0.51 5.58
N CYS A 950 11.11 -0.02 5.30
CA CYS A 950 12.35 -0.80 5.38
C CYS A 950 13.41 -0.15 6.28
N GLY A 951 14.41 -0.95 6.67
CA GLY A 951 15.55 -0.51 7.48
C GLY A 951 16.82 -0.31 6.66
N HIS A 952 17.94 -0.81 7.21
CA HIS A 952 19.26 -0.55 6.65
C HIS A 952 19.43 -1.13 5.24
N ALA A 953 18.91 -2.34 4.99
CA ALA A 953 19.09 -3.07 3.74
C ALA A 953 17.97 -2.77 2.73
N ALA A 954 17.68 -1.49 2.50
CA ALA A 954 16.52 -1.04 1.70
C ALA A 954 16.40 -1.71 0.31
N HIS A 955 17.52 -1.89 -0.41
CA HIS A 955 17.56 -2.61 -1.69
C HIS A 955 17.09 -4.08 -1.65
N LEU A 956 17.15 -4.75 -0.50
CA LEU A 956 16.66 -6.12 -0.31
C LEU A 956 15.25 -6.14 0.30
N GLU A 957 14.95 -5.19 1.19
CA GLU A 957 13.69 -5.14 1.93
C GLU A 957 12.54 -4.48 1.15
N ASN A 958 12.84 -3.47 0.32
CA ASN A 958 11.85 -2.81 -0.53
C ASN A 958 12.51 -2.24 -1.82
N PRO A 959 12.78 -3.11 -2.81
CA PRO A 959 13.52 -2.74 -4.03
C PRO A 959 12.76 -1.82 -5.00
N LEU A 960 11.42 -1.87 -5.02
CA LEU A 960 10.64 -1.15 -6.05
C LEU A 960 10.76 0.38 -5.94
N PRO A 961 10.68 1.01 -4.76
CA PRO A 961 10.96 2.45 -4.63
C PRO A 961 12.42 2.82 -4.93
N ILE A 962 13.38 1.90 -4.69
CA ILE A 962 14.78 2.09 -5.08
C ILE A 962 14.89 2.23 -6.60
N ILE A 963 14.28 1.29 -7.34
CA ILE A 963 14.25 1.28 -8.81
C ILE A 963 13.63 2.57 -9.35
N ALA A 964 12.48 2.98 -8.79
CA ALA A 964 11.80 4.20 -9.24
C ALA A 964 12.66 5.46 -9.03
N ALA A 965 13.31 5.59 -7.86
CA ALA A 965 14.19 6.73 -7.58
C ALA A 965 15.45 6.71 -8.45
N MET A 966 16.07 5.54 -8.63
CA MET A 966 17.22 5.37 -9.51
C MET A 966 16.88 5.74 -10.95
N ARG A 967 15.74 5.30 -11.49
CA ARG A 967 15.30 5.66 -12.85
C ARG A 967 15.18 7.18 -13.01
N ARG A 968 14.48 7.87 -12.10
CA ARG A 968 14.33 9.33 -12.13
C ARG A 968 15.67 10.06 -12.03
N PHE A 969 16.60 9.53 -11.24
CA PHE A 969 17.96 10.07 -11.16
C PHE A 969 18.73 9.88 -12.47
N LEU A 970 18.71 8.68 -13.05
CA LEU A 970 19.41 8.38 -14.30
C LEU A 970 18.89 9.20 -15.48
N THR A 971 17.59 9.48 -15.57
CA THR A 971 17.01 10.35 -16.62
C THR A 971 17.53 11.79 -16.55
N ARG A 972 17.99 12.25 -15.37
CA ARG A 972 18.52 13.61 -15.18
C ARG A 972 20.04 13.71 -15.44
N LEU A 973 20.75 12.58 -15.51
CA LEU A 973 22.19 12.52 -15.78
C LEU A 973 22.51 12.53 -17.27
#